data_AF-A0AAQ2D834-F1
#
_entry.id   AF-A0AAQ2D834-F1
#
_cell.length_a   1.000
_cell.length_b   1.000
_cell.length_c   1.000
_cell.angle_alpha   90.00
_cell.angle_beta   90.00
_cell.angle_gamma   90.00
#
_symmetry.space_group_name_H-M   'P 1'
#
loop_
_entity.id
_entity.type
_entity.pdbx_description
1 polymer ?
#
loop_
_entity_poly.entity_id
_entity_poly.type
_entity_poly.pdbx_seq_one_letter_code
_entity_poly.pdbx_strand_id
1 'polypeptide(L)'
;MKRLALLLGLGMTLNAFAAPMQWGDIRDGSLYLQADRPDTVTVRWVPAWQAEANEEHIYLLDGYGRLQGDRFIKASEVRGSQSWPLVPGAAGYRLEIPGYSFRSYRVEHDATTVALFSPAKVHFSVETRNGTELFFQVAPGEHAVLNGKYHGGVNALQAQRVDDGQQLSLALKPHRAYWQFDQVALPVSDRPQTWRLRLQGSGKAAFWLDGTANLFAQNPQQLQPVHEESGEVSLTLHAKVLGRTPDLGIALPNLMPPASSHAVLDALKPSAASYYSYVDITSKSARFEDPVRQLYQTRFGIRQDITLLAGTGRQANLRADVQSSNGLETWLAGTRALGGQGTHYIGFADEPNLNYSSYDEYRSIFVSMARQVRSNPANASAGVRIAMPATSRLVNGPFANNAADKRGIDWARRLLSEAPDQIDALAWHEWMIRDLLATRVYRDSVRRAAQLVGLDAKGQPRKALLLDQTNLSSGSSLSPYDQETHYAALWWASVVINASQDGLLSMLNWFQAADEPPYAKGMVRVLAGDRFELKPVGLAQQFIVRHWLPHVLQLDNDAFEVDVLAMAGDEQRTLLGVNKGTRLQRVALSGAKCPLNQGALHFFGADNRARDAPFACEHGRVRFELPGQTLFALNWNAS
;
A
#
# COMPACT_ATOMS: atom_id res chain seq x y z
N MET A 1 7.27 78.98 -20.27
CA MET A 1 7.29 77.65 -20.94
C MET A 1 7.56 76.56 -19.90
N LYS A 2 6.53 76.22 -19.11
CA LYS A 2 6.51 75.17 -18.08
C LYS A 2 5.17 74.47 -18.24
N ARG A 3 5.07 73.41 -19.04
CA ARG A 3 3.88 72.54 -19.14
C ARG A 3 4.05 71.27 -19.98
N LEU A 4 5.26 70.92 -20.42
CA LEU A 4 5.47 69.75 -21.29
C LEU A 4 6.37 68.65 -20.68
N ALA A 5 6.52 68.59 -19.36
CA ALA A 5 7.37 67.62 -18.67
C ALA A 5 6.62 66.75 -17.64
N LEU A 6 5.29 66.80 -17.58
CA LEU A 6 4.50 66.11 -16.54
C LEU A 6 3.50 65.05 -17.05
N LEU A 7 3.50 64.73 -18.34
CA LEU A 7 2.50 63.82 -18.95
C LEU A 7 3.09 62.53 -19.54
N LEU A 8 4.39 62.26 -19.33
CA LEU A 8 5.06 61.01 -19.75
C LEU A 8 5.41 60.09 -18.58
N GLY A 9 4.95 60.41 -17.37
CA GLY A 9 5.22 59.64 -16.16
C GLY A 9 3.94 59.13 -15.50
N LEU A 10 3.19 58.24 -16.14
CA LEU A 10 2.16 57.41 -15.49
C LEU A 10 1.60 56.41 -16.52
N GLY A 11 2.24 55.24 -16.62
CA GLY A 11 1.79 54.21 -17.55
C GLY A 11 2.72 53.00 -17.68
N MET A 12 3.51 52.70 -16.65
CA MET A 12 4.12 51.38 -16.50
C MET A 12 3.70 50.83 -15.15
N THR A 13 2.45 50.39 -15.05
CA THR A 13 2.11 49.33 -14.09
C THR A 13 2.83 48.09 -14.58
N LEU A 14 4.06 47.90 -14.10
CA LEU A 14 4.70 46.60 -14.07
C LEU A 14 3.77 45.71 -13.24
N ASN A 15 2.89 44.97 -13.91
CA ASN A 15 2.40 43.72 -13.37
C ASN A 15 3.63 42.85 -13.18
N ALA A 16 4.26 42.96 -12.02
CA ALA A 16 5.18 41.98 -11.51
C ALA A 16 4.35 40.72 -11.28
N PHE A 17 4.10 39.96 -12.34
CA PHE A 17 3.75 38.56 -12.21
C PHE A 17 4.95 37.92 -11.53
N ALA A 18 4.84 37.69 -10.22
CA ALA A 18 5.83 36.97 -9.46
C ALA A 18 6.04 35.63 -10.16
N ALA A 19 7.30 35.27 -10.43
CA ALA A 19 7.62 34.04 -11.13
C ALA A 19 7.02 32.85 -10.35
N PRO A 20 6.42 31.86 -11.04
CA PRO A 20 5.85 30.70 -10.37
C PRO A 20 6.91 30.03 -9.49
N MET A 21 6.54 29.73 -8.25
CA MET A 21 7.39 28.92 -7.39
C MET A 21 7.30 27.46 -7.83
N GLN A 22 8.42 26.75 -7.74
CA GLN A 22 8.56 25.44 -8.36
C GLN A 22 9.14 24.42 -7.39
N TRP A 23 8.35 23.43 -7.02
CA TRP A 23 8.87 22.19 -6.44
C TRP A 23 9.27 21.26 -7.59
N GLY A 24 10.58 21.09 -7.80
CA GLY A 24 11.11 20.26 -8.88
C GLY A 24 11.45 18.86 -8.42
N ASP A 25 11.32 17.91 -9.36
CA ASP A 25 11.89 16.57 -9.28
C ASP A 25 11.45 15.74 -8.06
N ILE A 26 10.19 15.91 -7.65
CA ILE A 26 9.52 15.10 -6.62
C ILE A 26 9.32 13.66 -7.15
N ARG A 27 9.55 12.68 -6.28
CA ARG A 27 9.29 11.26 -6.53
C ARG A 27 8.10 10.74 -5.77
N ASP A 28 8.06 11.00 -4.47
CA ASP A 28 6.98 10.65 -3.57
C ASP A 28 6.80 11.74 -2.51
N GLY A 29 5.59 11.84 -1.96
CA GLY A 29 5.25 12.76 -0.88
C GLY A 29 4.06 13.65 -1.20
N SER A 30 3.77 14.54 -0.27
CA SER A 30 2.58 15.39 -0.30
C SER A 30 2.98 16.86 -0.34
N LEU A 31 2.25 17.67 -1.11
CA LEU A 31 2.39 19.11 -1.12
C LEU A 31 1.09 19.76 -0.65
N TYR A 32 1.16 20.44 0.50
CA TYR A 32 0.05 21.21 1.05
C TYR A 32 0.07 22.61 0.45
N LEU A 33 -1.08 23.03 -0.09
CA LEU A 33 -1.23 24.26 -0.86
C LEU A 33 -2.31 25.13 -0.24
N GLN A 34 -2.01 26.39 0.08
CA GLN A 34 -3.00 27.34 0.61
C GLN A 34 -3.00 28.60 -0.24
N ALA A 35 -4.11 28.84 -0.93
CA ALA A 35 -4.28 29.97 -1.82
C ALA A 35 -5.15 31.04 -1.15
N ASP A 36 -4.66 32.28 -1.10
CA ASP A 36 -5.40 33.45 -0.60
C ASP A 36 -6.24 34.13 -1.69
N ARG A 37 -5.97 33.77 -2.95
CA ARG A 37 -6.58 34.25 -4.18
C ARG A 37 -6.71 33.08 -5.17
N PRO A 38 -7.54 33.18 -6.22
CA PRO A 38 -7.62 32.12 -7.23
C PRO A 38 -6.24 31.87 -7.86
N ASP A 39 -5.83 30.61 -7.90
CA ASP A 39 -4.55 30.16 -8.46
C ASP A 39 -4.78 28.85 -9.26
N THR A 40 -3.74 28.31 -9.88
CA THR A 40 -3.73 27.01 -10.55
C THR A 40 -2.46 26.26 -10.16
N VAL A 41 -2.64 25.07 -9.60
CA VAL A 41 -1.53 24.12 -9.44
C VAL A 41 -1.34 23.37 -10.75
N THR A 42 -0.12 23.40 -11.30
CA THR A 42 0.27 22.65 -12.49
C THR A 42 1.33 21.63 -12.12
N VAL A 43 1.03 20.35 -12.37
CA VAL A 43 1.96 19.23 -12.19
C VAL A 43 2.43 18.77 -13.55
N ARG A 44 3.74 18.74 -13.77
CA ARG A 44 4.38 18.19 -14.97
C ARG A 44 5.21 16.98 -14.59
N TRP A 45 5.32 16.00 -15.48
CA TRP A 45 6.16 14.84 -15.22
C TRP A 45 7.03 14.45 -16.40
N VAL A 46 8.16 13.85 -16.07
CA VAL A 46 9.12 13.25 -16.99
C VAL A 46 9.51 11.86 -16.52
N PRO A 47 9.94 10.95 -17.41
CA PRO A 47 10.38 9.63 -17.00
C PRO A 47 11.71 9.72 -16.27
N ALA A 48 11.96 8.78 -15.38
CA ALA A 48 13.30 8.63 -14.83
C ALA A 48 13.77 7.18 -14.73
N TRP A 49 12.93 6.24 -14.28
CA TRP A 49 13.31 4.82 -14.28
C TRP A 49 12.09 3.95 -14.52
N GLN A 50 12.04 3.12 -15.57
CA GLN A 50 10.91 2.21 -15.82
C GLN A 50 9.52 2.88 -15.87
N ALA A 51 9.41 4.19 -16.12
CA ALA A 51 8.12 4.89 -16.12
C ALA A 51 7.16 4.32 -17.18
N GLU A 52 7.71 3.82 -18.27
CA GLU A 52 7.02 3.13 -19.36
C GLU A 52 6.36 1.81 -18.95
N ALA A 53 6.76 1.23 -17.82
CA ALA A 53 6.23 -0.02 -17.30
C ALA A 53 5.15 0.18 -16.23
N ASN A 54 4.97 1.40 -15.73
CA ASN A 54 4.21 1.67 -14.52
C ASN A 54 3.15 2.76 -14.71
N GLU A 55 1.92 2.45 -14.33
CA GLU A 55 0.82 3.39 -14.17
C GLU A 55 0.96 4.19 -12.86
N GLU A 56 0.36 5.38 -12.79
CA GLU A 56 0.25 6.18 -11.57
C GLU A 56 -1.13 6.82 -11.47
N HIS A 57 -1.51 7.18 -10.26
CA HIS A 57 -2.46 8.26 -10.02
C HIS A 57 -1.78 9.34 -9.18
N ILE A 58 -2.08 10.60 -9.50
CA ILE A 58 -1.81 11.73 -8.60
C ILE A 58 -3.15 12.36 -8.21
N TYR A 59 -3.25 12.81 -6.97
CA TYR A 59 -4.53 13.24 -6.39
C TYR A 59 -4.43 14.66 -5.87
N LEU A 60 -5.49 15.45 -6.04
CA LEU A 60 -5.68 16.74 -5.39
C LEU A 60 -6.90 16.65 -4.47
N LEU A 61 -6.67 16.81 -3.17
CA LEU A 61 -7.70 16.85 -2.15
C LEU A 61 -7.94 18.31 -1.73
N ASP A 62 -9.19 18.67 -1.43
CA ASP A 62 -9.49 19.94 -0.77
C ASP A 62 -9.30 19.87 0.76
N GLY A 63 -9.53 21.01 1.40
CA GLY A 63 -9.44 21.15 2.85
C GLY A 63 -10.48 20.36 3.65
N TYR A 64 -11.48 19.76 3.01
CA TYR A 64 -12.46 18.84 3.61
C TYR A 64 -12.15 17.36 3.33
N GLY A 65 -11.09 17.08 2.58
CA GLY A 65 -10.62 15.72 2.28
C GLY A 65 -11.34 15.12 1.07
N ARG A 66 -12.06 15.95 0.29
CA ARG A 66 -12.74 15.51 -0.93
C ARG A 66 -11.78 15.55 -2.10
N LEU A 67 -11.91 14.56 -2.97
CA LEU A 67 -11.12 14.47 -4.20
C LEU A 67 -11.59 15.54 -5.19
N GLN A 68 -10.79 16.58 -5.36
CA GLN A 68 -11.00 17.64 -6.36
C GLN A 68 -10.38 17.29 -7.71
N GLY A 69 -9.31 16.50 -7.70
CA GLY A 69 -8.63 16.04 -8.89
C GLY A 69 -8.07 14.64 -8.73
N ASP A 70 -8.26 13.80 -9.75
CA ASP A 70 -7.56 12.53 -9.92
C ASP A 70 -7.03 12.48 -11.35
N ARG A 71 -5.71 12.29 -11.48
CA ARG A 71 -5.07 12.09 -12.76
C ARG A 71 -4.44 10.71 -12.81
N PHE A 72 -5.16 9.79 -13.45
CA PHE A 72 -4.62 8.52 -13.90
C PHE A 72 -3.61 8.71 -15.04
N ILE A 73 -2.35 8.35 -14.83
CA ILE A 73 -1.27 8.40 -15.81
C ILE A 73 -1.03 6.98 -16.31
N LYS A 74 -1.29 6.74 -17.59
CA LYS A 74 -1.04 5.44 -18.23
C LYS A 74 0.47 5.16 -18.25
N ALA A 75 0.86 3.89 -18.21
CA ALA A 75 2.26 3.51 -18.33
C ALA A 75 2.92 4.03 -19.62
N SER A 76 2.18 4.06 -20.75
CA SER A 76 2.67 4.63 -22.01
C SER A 76 2.88 6.16 -21.98
N GLU A 77 2.30 6.85 -21.01
CA GLU A 77 2.39 8.30 -20.85
C GLU A 77 3.58 8.66 -19.95
N VAL A 78 4.78 8.56 -20.52
CA VAL A 78 6.03 8.81 -19.80
C VAL A 78 6.28 10.29 -19.50
N ARG A 79 5.67 11.21 -20.25
CA ARG A 79 5.74 12.67 -20.06
C ARG A 79 4.35 13.26 -20.19
N GLY A 80 4.08 14.34 -19.45
CA GLY A 80 2.80 15.03 -19.52
C GLY A 80 2.67 16.16 -18.52
N SER A 81 1.48 16.72 -18.45
CA SER A 81 1.10 17.77 -17.51
C SER A 81 -0.37 17.70 -17.14
N GLN A 82 -0.69 18.17 -15.94
CA GLN A 82 -2.03 18.30 -15.42
C GLN A 82 -2.13 19.61 -14.64
N SER A 83 -3.25 20.32 -14.78
CA SER A 83 -3.52 21.54 -14.02
C SER A 83 -4.87 21.45 -13.32
N TRP A 84 -4.96 22.00 -12.12
CA TRP A 84 -6.21 22.13 -11.38
C TRP A 84 -6.34 23.53 -10.79
N PRO A 85 -7.54 24.12 -10.81
CA PRO A 85 -7.78 25.40 -10.14
C PRO A 85 -7.68 25.24 -8.63
N LEU A 86 -7.10 26.24 -7.97
CA LEU A 86 -7.12 26.41 -6.52
C LEU A 86 -8.06 27.57 -6.18
N VAL A 87 -9.12 27.28 -5.44
CA VAL A 87 -10.05 28.30 -4.95
C VAL A 87 -9.54 28.86 -3.63
N PRO A 88 -9.64 30.19 -3.38
CA PRO A 88 -9.31 30.77 -2.09
C PRO A 88 -10.09 30.13 -0.95
N GLY A 89 -9.42 29.85 0.17
CA GLY A 89 -10.09 29.32 1.35
C GLY A 89 -9.17 29.17 2.54
N ALA A 90 -9.76 29.14 3.74
CA ALA A 90 -9.02 28.90 4.97
C ALA A 90 -8.48 27.45 5.07
N ALA A 91 -9.13 26.50 4.40
CA ALA A 91 -8.73 25.10 4.39
C ALA A 91 -7.86 24.81 3.15
N GLY A 92 -6.67 24.26 3.38
CA GLY A 92 -5.67 24.03 2.34
C GLY A 92 -5.95 22.80 1.47
N TYR A 93 -5.44 22.80 0.26
CA TYR A 93 -5.40 21.62 -0.61
C TYR A 93 -4.21 20.72 -0.26
N ARG A 94 -4.31 19.44 -0.62
CA ARG A 94 -3.20 18.49 -0.59
C ARG A 94 -3.05 17.83 -1.94
N LEU A 95 -1.93 18.09 -2.62
CA LEU A 95 -1.49 17.32 -3.77
C LEU A 95 -0.73 16.09 -3.26
N GLU A 96 -1.21 14.91 -3.60
CA GLU A 96 -0.59 13.63 -3.27
C GLU A 96 0.12 13.04 -4.50
N ILE A 97 1.40 12.72 -4.33
CA ILE A 97 2.21 12.00 -5.32
C ILE A 97 2.67 10.69 -4.68
N PRO A 98 1.96 9.58 -4.92
CA PRO A 98 2.29 8.28 -4.31
C PRO A 98 3.66 7.71 -4.67
N GLY A 99 4.13 7.96 -5.90
CA GLY A 99 5.50 7.67 -6.34
C GLY A 99 5.84 6.21 -6.66
N TYR A 100 4.84 5.39 -7.01
CA TYR A 100 5.02 4.00 -7.43
C TYR A 100 5.23 3.82 -8.94
N SER A 101 5.31 4.92 -9.70
CA SER A 101 5.56 4.90 -11.16
C SER A 101 6.91 5.42 -11.64
N PHE A 102 7.78 5.85 -10.71
CA PHE A 102 9.16 6.26 -11.00
C PHE A 102 9.33 7.39 -12.03
N ARG A 103 8.32 8.24 -12.15
CA ARG A 103 8.39 9.54 -12.80
C ARG A 103 9.03 10.56 -11.86
N SER A 104 9.49 11.67 -12.41
CA SER A 104 9.87 12.87 -11.66
C SER A 104 8.82 13.94 -11.90
N TYR A 105 8.29 14.51 -10.82
CA TYR A 105 7.20 15.47 -10.85
C TYR A 105 7.70 16.87 -10.53
N ARG A 106 7.23 17.84 -11.31
CA ARG A 106 7.46 19.26 -11.11
C ARG A 106 6.11 19.92 -10.85
N VAL A 107 6.00 20.64 -9.74
CA VAL A 107 4.79 21.35 -9.35
C VAL A 107 5.05 22.85 -9.44
N GLU A 108 4.19 23.55 -10.18
CA GLU A 108 4.19 24.98 -10.43
C GLU A 108 2.90 25.58 -9.85
N HIS A 109 3.02 26.70 -9.14
CA HIS A 109 1.89 27.47 -8.58
C HIS A 109 2.29 28.95 -8.45
N ASP A 110 1.34 29.84 -8.19
CA ASP A 110 1.65 31.26 -7.97
C ASP A 110 2.52 31.46 -6.74
N ALA A 111 3.40 32.46 -6.77
CA ALA A 111 4.34 32.74 -5.68
C ALA A 111 3.68 33.14 -4.35
N THR A 112 2.40 33.53 -4.41
CA THR A 112 1.61 33.94 -3.25
C THR A 112 0.89 32.76 -2.59
N THR A 113 0.80 31.62 -3.28
CA THR A 113 0.28 30.38 -2.72
C THR A 113 1.32 29.78 -1.78
N VAL A 114 0.89 29.52 -0.55
CA VAL A 114 1.71 28.79 0.43
C VAL A 114 1.86 27.36 -0.05
N ALA A 115 3.08 26.84 -0.06
CA ALA A 115 3.38 25.49 -0.47
C ALA A 115 4.34 24.82 0.53
N LEU A 116 3.85 23.76 1.18
CA LEU A 116 4.58 23.01 2.21
C LEU A 116 4.73 21.56 1.78
N PHE A 117 5.96 21.12 1.60
CA PHE A 117 6.27 19.76 1.18
C PHE A 117 6.46 18.85 2.40
N SER A 118 5.79 17.70 2.38
CA SER A 118 6.00 16.61 3.32
C SER A 118 6.66 15.43 2.60
N PRO A 119 7.97 15.21 2.79
CA PRO A 119 8.68 14.08 2.20
C PRO A 119 8.29 12.76 2.87
N ALA A 120 8.31 11.67 2.09
CA ALA A 120 8.11 10.33 2.61
C ALA A 120 9.33 9.92 3.47
N LYS A 121 9.10 9.54 4.72
CA LYS A 121 10.18 9.21 5.67
C LYS A 121 11.01 8.04 5.16
N VAL A 122 12.33 8.10 5.34
CA VAL A 122 13.32 7.08 4.92
C VAL A 122 13.49 6.92 3.40
N HIS A 123 12.45 7.15 2.61
CA HIS A 123 12.47 7.08 1.16
C HIS A 123 13.12 8.31 0.53
N PHE A 124 13.57 8.16 -0.71
CA PHE A 124 14.06 9.28 -1.50
C PHE A 124 12.86 9.95 -2.18
N SER A 125 12.63 11.22 -1.82
CA SER A 125 11.42 11.95 -2.20
C SER A 125 11.63 13.07 -3.20
N VAL A 126 12.86 13.58 -3.34
CA VAL A 126 13.14 14.71 -4.25
C VAL A 126 14.58 14.73 -4.74
N GLU A 127 14.81 15.04 -6.02
CA GLU A 127 16.15 15.29 -6.56
C GLU A 127 16.52 16.77 -6.41
N THR A 128 17.71 17.05 -5.91
CA THR A 128 18.12 18.42 -5.58
C THR A 128 19.48 18.77 -6.17
N ARG A 129 19.73 20.07 -6.30
CA ARG A 129 21.05 20.60 -6.65
C ARG A 129 21.85 20.84 -5.38
N ASN A 130 23.18 20.88 -5.52
CA ASN A 130 24.04 21.21 -4.39
C ASN A 130 23.69 22.58 -3.80
N GLY A 131 23.50 22.61 -2.48
CA GLY A 131 23.16 23.83 -1.75
C GLY A 131 21.68 24.22 -1.85
N THR A 132 20.79 23.30 -2.25
CA THR A 132 19.34 23.54 -2.18
C THR A 132 18.95 23.91 -0.75
N GLU A 133 18.27 25.03 -0.58
CA GLU A 133 17.80 25.56 0.70
C GLU A 133 16.30 25.31 0.86
N LEU A 134 15.93 24.83 2.04
CA LEU A 134 14.55 24.68 2.50
C LEU A 134 14.43 25.28 3.90
N PHE A 135 13.21 25.48 4.37
CA PHE A 135 12.93 26.00 5.69
C PHE A 135 11.90 25.14 6.39
N PHE A 136 11.98 25.04 7.71
CA PHE A 136 11.00 24.37 8.55
C PHE A 136 10.86 25.10 9.89
N GLN A 137 9.78 24.81 10.61
CA GLN A 137 9.48 25.41 11.90
C GLN A 137 9.42 24.33 12.99
N VAL A 138 9.88 24.68 14.20
CA VAL A 138 9.71 23.89 15.42
C VAL A 138 8.92 24.73 16.41
N ALA A 139 7.82 24.19 16.93
CA ALA A 139 6.97 24.89 17.90
C ALA A 139 7.59 24.88 19.32
N PRO A 140 7.15 25.77 20.22
CA PRO A 140 7.61 25.79 21.60
C PRO A 140 7.49 24.43 22.30
N GLY A 141 8.57 24.00 22.96
CA GLY A 141 8.61 22.76 23.75
C GLY A 141 8.70 21.46 22.95
N GLU A 142 8.71 21.51 21.61
CA GLU A 142 8.82 20.32 20.78
C GLU A 142 10.22 19.71 20.80
N HIS A 143 10.28 18.38 20.81
CA HIS A 143 11.51 17.59 20.75
C HIS A 143 11.81 17.18 19.30
N ALA A 144 12.15 18.17 18.47
CA ALA A 144 12.39 17.93 17.05
C ALA A 144 13.69 17.17 16.78
N VAL A 145 13.65 16.24 15.82
CA VAL A 145 14.82 15.51 15.30
C VAL A 145 14.85 15.65 13.79
N LEU A 146 15.99 16.11 13.25
CA LEU A 146 16.25 16.11 11.81
C LEU A 146 16.89 14.78 11.44
N ASN A 147 16.26 14.09 10.50
CA ASN A 147 16.70 12.81 10.00
C ASN A 147 17.07 12.92 8.52
N GLY A 148 17.95 12.02 8.07
CA GLY A 148 18.22 11.86 6.64
C GLY A 148 18.85 10.51 6.31
N LYS A 149 18.72 10.10 5.04
CA LYS A 149 19.31 8.84 4.55
C LYS A 149 20.06 9.05 3.25
N TYR A 150 21.25 8.49 3.15
CA TYR A 150 22.02 8.49 1.91
C TYR A 150 21.45 7.49 0.89
N HIS A 151 21.01 8.02 -0.26
CA HIS A 151 20.54 7.23 -1.42
C HIS A 151 21.41 7.43 -2.67
N GLY A 152 22.67 7.85 -2.51
CA GLY A 152 23.60 8.07 -3.64
C GLY A 152 23.58 9.49 -4.22
N GLY A 153 23.14 10.49 -3.45
CA GLY A 153 23.07 11.89 -3.88
C GLY A 153 23.51 12.85 -2.77
N VAL A 154 22.55 13.50 -2.11
CA VAL A 154 22.80 14.36 -0.93
C VAL A 154 23.50 13.55 0.15
N ASN A 155 24.63 14.04 0.65
CA ASN A 155 25.50 13.35 1.60
C ASN A 155 25.63 14.04 2.96
N ALA A 156 25.07 15.24 3.12
CA ALA A 156 24.93 15.89 4.42
C ALA A 156 23.75 16.87 4.46
N LEU A 157 23.19 17.05 5.65
CA LEU A 157 22.17 18.05 5.96
C LEU A 157 22.76 19.09 6.93
N GLN A 158 22.57 20.37 6.65
CA GLN A 158 22.97 21.46 7.55
C GLN A 158 21.74 22.26 7.95
N ALA A 159 21.40 22.25 9.24
CA ALA A 159 20.30 23.04 9.78
C ALA A 159 20.88 24.27 10.52
N GLN A 160 20.39 25.46 10.20
CA GLN A 160 20.77 26.71 10.84
C GLN A 160 19.53 27.43 11.36
N ARG A 161 19.44 27.70 12.66
CA ARG A 161 18.36 28.49 13.24
C ARG A 161 18.48 29.93 12.77
N VAL A 162 17.39 30.50 12.28
CA VAL A 162 17.38 31.80 11.61
C VAL A 162 17.65 32.94 12.60
N ASP A 163 17.12 32.85 13.82
CA ASP A 163 17.13 33.96 14.78
C ASP A 163 18.53 34.28 15.33
N ASP A 164 19.36 33.26 15.55
CA ASP A 164 20.67 33.41 16.20
C ASP A 164 21.81 32.69 15.48
N GLY A 165 21.52 32.08 14.33
CA GLY A 165 22.53 31.42 13.50
C GLY A 165 23.03 30.09 14.07
N GLN A 166 22.44 29.53 15.13
CA GLN A 166 22.88 28.25 15.68
C GLN A 166 22.83 27.17 14.59
N GLN A 167 23.94 26.47 14.39
CA GLN A 167 24.09 25.52 13.30
C GLN A 167 24.29 24.08 13.81
N LEU A 168 23.63 23.13 13.16
CA LEU A 168 23.79 21.70 13.30
C LEU A 168 24.15 21.10 11.93
N SER A 169 24.97 20.06 11.92
CA SER A 169 25.32 19.34 10.70
C SER A 169 25.15 17.84 10.92
N LEU A 170 24.54 17.17 9.94
CA LEU A 170 24.28 15.75 9.93
C LEU A 170 24.90 15.15 8.67
N ALA A 171 25.98 14.38 8.84
CA ALA A 171 26.56 13.61 7.73
C ALA A 171 25.70 12.37 7.46
N LEU A 172 25.38 12.13 6.19
CA LEU A 172 24.59 10.98 5.75
C LEU A 172 25.53 9.87 5.27
N LYS A 173 25.51 8.74 5.95
CA LYS A 173 26.41 7.61 5.71
C LYS A 173 25.70 6.55 4.86
N PRO A 174 26.44 5.81 4.02
CA PRO A 174 25.89 4.64 3.36
C PRO A 174 25.63 3.54 4.40
N HIS A 175 24.36 3.19 4.56
CA HIS A 175 23.94 2.07 5.42
C HIS A 175 23.55 0.87 4.57
N ARG A 176 24.00 -0.34 4.97
CA ARG A 176 23.66 -1.58 4.25
C ARG A 176 22.17 -1.90 4.34
N ALA A 177 21.57 -1.68 5.52
CA ALA A 177 20.16 -1.93 5.72
C ALA A 177 19.31 -0.73 5.30
N TYR A 178 18.19 -0.98 4.63
CA TYR A 178 17.33 0.07 4.12
C TYR A 178 16.70 0.93 5.24
N TRP A 179 16.32 0.31 6.36
CA TRP A 179 15.68 1.00 7.48
C TRP A 179 16.64 1.86 8.33
N GLN A 180 17.95 1.76 8.14
CA GLN A 180 18.94 2.54 8.89
C GLN A 180 19.16 3.93 8.26
N PHE A 181 19.23 4.96 9.09
CA PHE A 181 19.42 6.35 8.69
C PHE A 181 20.18 7.12 9.77
N ASP A 182 20.60 8.34 9.45
CA ASP A 182 21.31 9.23 10.35
C ASP A 182 20.35 10.30 10.89
N GLN A 183 20.59 10.74 12.13
CA GLN A 183 19.71 11.69 12.82
C GLN A 183 20.49 12.66 13.72
N VAL A 184 19.93 13.85 13.93
CA VAL A 184 20.43 14.85 14.88
C VAL A 184 19.26 15.53 15.61
N ALA A 185 19.34 15.58 16.94
CA ALA A 185 18.34 16.27 17.75
C ALA A 185 18.54 17.80 17.68
N LEU A 186 17.43 18.54 17.60
CA LEU A 186 17.43 20.00 17.64
C LEU A 186 17.32 20.48 19.09
N PRO A 187 17.88 21.66 19.45
CA PRO A 187 17.73 22.22 20.77
C PRO A 187 16.28 22.63 21.03
N VAL A 188 15.69 22.07 22.08
CA VAL A 188 14.35 22.46 22.56
C VAL A 188 14.36 23.93 23.00
N SER A 189 13.28 24.64 22.70
CA SER A 189 13.09 26.04 23.08
C SER A 189 11.65 26.33 23.44
N ASP A 190 11.44 27.27 24.36
CA ASP A 190 10.10 27.75 24.74
C ASP A 190 9.53 28.78 23.75
N ARG A 191 10.24 29.04 22.65
CA ARG A 191 9.83 29.96 21.59
C ARG A 191 9.78 29.22 20.25
N PRO A 192 8.90 29.64 19.32
CA PRO A 192 8.88 29.07 17.99
C PRO A 192 10.22 29.34 17.30
N GLN A 193 10.78 28.33 16.64
CA GLN A 193 12.06 28.43 15.95
C GLN A 193 11.87 28.21 14.46
N THR A 194 12.42 29.11 13.64
CA THR A 194 12.56 28.88 12.19
C THR A 194 13.97 28.39 11.89
N TRP A 195 14.07 27.32 11.12
CA TRP A 195 15.34 26.71 10.71
C TRP A 195 15.48 26.71 9.20
N ARG A 196 16.68 27.07 8.72
CA ARG A 196 17.12 26.89 7.34
C ARG A 196 17.83 25.55 7.20
N LEU A 197 17.36 24.69 6.31
CA LEU A 197 17.97 23.42 5.93
C LEU A 197 18.71 23.58 4.61
N ARG A 198 20.00 23.24 4.60
CA ARG A 198 20.84 23.14 3.40
C ARG A 198 21.15 21.68 3.09
N LEU A 199 20.83 21.27 1.86
CA LEU A 199 21.14 19.95 1.32
C LEU A 199 22.51 19.99 0.63
N GLN A 200 23.49 19.27 1.18
CA GLN A 200 24.86 19.20 0.63
C GLN A 200 25.02 17.98 -0.29
N GLY A 201 25.52 18.20 -1.50
CA GLY A 201 25.55 17.21 -2.59
C GLY A 201 24.38 17.39 -3.56
N SER A 202 24.38 16.63 -4.66
CA SER A 202 23.37 16.72 -5.71
C SER A 202 22.76 15.36 -6.06
N GLY A 203 21.52 15.35 -6.54
CA GLY A 203 20.77 14.15 -6.90
C GLY A 203 19.79 13.77 -5.79
N LYS A 204 19.69 12.47 -5.48
CA LYS A 204 18.68 11.93 -4.58
C LYS A 204 18.79 12.48 -3.15
N ALA A 205 17.70 13.00 -2.60
CA ALA A 205 17.61 13.48 -1.23
C ALA A 205 16.51 12.75 -0.42
N ALA A 206 16.83 12.36 0.81
CA ALA A 206 15.89 11.85 1.81
C ALA A 206 16.14 12.57 3.13
N PHE A 207 15.15 13.31 3.60
CA PHE A 207 15.19 14.10 4.83
C PHE A 207 13.77 14.21 5.39
N TRP A 208 13.63 14.26 6.72
CA TRP A 208 12.34 14.43 7.37
C TRP A 208 12.52 14.88 8.83
N LEU A 209 11.42 15.27 9.46
CA LEU A 209 11.36 15.62 10.87
C LEU A 209 10.55 14.60 11.66
N ASP A 210 11.02 14.32 12.88
CA ASP A 210 10.25 13.68 13.95
C ASP A 210 10.06 14.64 15.12
N GLY A 211 9.02 14.39 15.93
CA GLY A 211 8.74 15.19 17.13
C GLY A 211 8.21 16.61 16.86
N THR A 212 7.99 16.95 15.60
CA THR A 212 7.40 18.20 15.09
C THR A 212 6.74 17.93 13.73
N ALA A 213 6.14 18.96 13.12
CA ALA A 213 5.54 18.85 11.80
C ALA A 213 6.60 18.53 10.72
N ASN A 214 6.37 17.46 9.95
CA ASN A 214 7.22 17.08 8.81
C ASN A 214 6.87 17.92 7.57
N LEU A 215 7.11 19.23 7.65
CA LEU A 215 6.72 20.20 6.62
C LEU A 215 7.89 21.13 6.30
N PHE A 216 8.19 21.27 5.01
CA PHE A 216 9.27 22.10 4.51
C PHE A 216 8.76 23.11 3.48
N ALA A 217 9.29 24.33 3.55
CA ALA A 217 9.01 25.40 2.60
C ALA A 217 10.26 25.79 1.81
N GLN A 218 10.10 26.40 0.63
CA GLN A 218 11.21 27.00 -0.11
C GLN A 218 11.57 28.40 0.41
N ASN A 219 10.64 29.04 1.14
CA ASN A 219 10.82 30.36 1.73
C ASN A 219 10.26 30.36 3.18
N PRO A 220 10.95 30.94 4.18
CA PRO A 220 10.43 31.04 5.55
C PRO A 220 9.05 31.72 5.67
N GLN A 221 8.68 32.66 4.78
CA GLN A 221 7.35 33.30 4.86
C GLN A 221 6.19 32.34 4.54
N GLN A 222 6.47 31.18 3.92
CA GLN A 222 5.47 30.16 3.64
C GLN A 222 5.23 29.21 4.81
N LEU A 223 6.01 29.28 5.90
CA LEU A 223 5.84 28.42 7.07
C LEU A 223 4.59 28.81 7.86
N GLN A 224 3.44 28.40 7.34
CA GLN A 224 2.12 28.58 7.94
C GLN A 224 1.58 27.22 8.41
N PRO A 225 0.76 27.18 9.48
CA PRO A 225 0.11 25.95 9.90
C PRO A 225 -0.75 25.35 8.78
N VAL A 226 -0.73 24.03 8.65
CA VAL A 226 -1.70 23.33 7.78
C VAL A 226 -3.05 23.29 8.49
N HIS A 227 -4.07 23.81 7.82
CA HIS A 227 -5.45 23.79 8.32
C HIS A 227 -6.29 22.78 7.53
N GLU A 228 -6.81 21.77 8.23
CA GLU A 228 -7.71 20.76 7.70
C GLU A 228 -9.06 20.87 8.41
N GLU A 229 -10.15 20.88 7.64
CA GLU A 229 -11.51 20.88 8.17
C GLU A 229 -12.00 19.44 8.36
N SER A 230 -13.02 19.29 9.22
CA SER A 230 -13.71 18.00 9.32
C SER A 230 -14.37 17.63 7.99
N GLY A 231 -14.23 16.38 7.57
CA GLY A 231 -14.87 15.87 6.36
C GLY A 231 -16.27 15.33 6.62
N GLU A 232 -17.00 15.07 5.53
CA GLU A 232 -18.34 14.49 5.53
C GLU A 232 -18.32 13.25 4.63
N VAL A 233 -18.86 12.14 5.12
CA VAL A 233 -18.88 10.84 4.46
C VAL A 233 -20.31 10.34 4.33
N SER A 234 -20.77 10.12 3.10
CA SER A 234 -22.09 9.57 2.81
C SER A 234 -21.98 8.13 2.34
N LEU A 235 -22.57 7.23 3.12
CA LEU A 235 -22.63 5.81 2.81
C LEU A 235 -24.07 5.41 2.44
N THR A 236 -24.24 4.67 1.34
CA THR A 236 -25.53 4.11 0.95
C THR A 236 -25.42 2.60 0.83
N LEU A 237 -26.00 1.89 1.80
CA LEU A 237 -26.03 0.44 1.82
C LEU A 237 -27.17 -0.10 0.96
N HIS A 238 -26.85 -1.10 0.15
CA HIS A 238 -27.83 -1.82 -0.67
C HIS A 238 -27.96 -3.27 -0.23
N ALA A 239 -29.10 -3.90 -0.53
CA ALA A 239 -29.35 -5.31 -0.22
C ALA A 239 -28.63 -6.29 -1.17
N LYS A 240 -28.05 -5.80 -2.27
CA LYS A 240 -27.41 -6.64 -3.30
C LYS A 240 -26.12 -7.26 -2.78
N VAL A 241 -26.03 -8.58 -2.81
CA VAL A 241 -24.78 -9.33 -2.60
C VAL A 241 -23.95 -9.31 -3.88
N LEU A 242 -22.69 -8.89 -3.79
CA LEU A 242 -21.76 -8.82 -4.93
C LEU A 242 -20.94 -10.11 -5.12
N GLY A 243 -20.65 -10.80 -4.02
CA GLY A 243 -19.86 -12.02 -4.02
C GLY A 243 -19.47 -12.43 -2.60
N ARG A 244 -18.52 -13.36 -2.49
CA ARG A 244 -17.95 -13.73 -1.19
C ARG A 244 -16.84 -12.75 -0.81
N THR A 245 -16.62 -12.56 0.48
CA THR A 245 -15.36 -11.99 0.94
C THR A 245 -14.21 -12.97 0.66
N PRO A 246 -13.00 -12.49 0.34
CA PRO A 246 -11.84 -13.37 0.19
C PRO A 246 -11.46 -14.01 1.52
N ASP A 247 -10.83 -15.19 1.44
CA ASP A 247 -10.13 -15.78 2.56
C ASP A 247 -8.88 -14.91 2.85
N LEU A 248 -8.85 -14.28 4.03
CA LEU A 248 -7.73 -13.48 4.50
C LEU A 248 -6.66 -14.39 5.06
N GLY A 249 -5.44 -14.25 4.57
CA GLY A 249 -4.33 -15.12 4.92
C GLY A 249 -3.00 -14.42 5.14
N ILE A 250 -1.98 -15.24 5.38
CA ILE A 250 -0.60 -14.81 5.64
C ILE A 250 0.38 -15.76 4.96
N ALA A 251 1.53 -15.24 4.55
CA ALA A 251 2.62 -16.10 4.10
C ALA A 251 3.29 -16.79 5.30
N LEU A 252 3.23 -18.11 5.33
CA LEU A 252 3.77 -18.97 6.40
C LEU A 252 5.13 -19.56 5.98
N PRO A 253 6.03 -19.82 6.95
CA PRO A 253 7.31 -20.45 6.64
C PRO A 253 7.12 -21.91 6.20
N ASN A 254 7.97 -22.42 5.30
CA ASN A 254 7.99 -23.86 4.99
C ASN A 254 8.84 -24.67 6.00
N LEU A 255 8.83 -24.23 7.25
CA LEU A 255 9.54 -24.83 8.37
C LEU A 255 8.61 -24.83 9.58
N MET A 256 8.75 -25.85 10.42
CA MET A 256 7.95 -25.97 11.63
C MET A 256 8.13 -24.72 12.50
N PRO A 257 7.08 -23.90 12.70
CA PRO A 257 7.19 -22.75 13.59
C PRO A 257 7.37 -23.26 15.03
N PRO A 258 8.24 -22.62 15.83
CA PRO A 258 8.47 -23.04 17.21
C PRO A 258 7.16 -22.93 18.00
N ALA A 259 6.94 -23.86 18.95
CA ALA A 259 5.69 -23.93 19.69
C ALA A 259 5.35 -22.63 20.44
N SER A 260 6.37 -21.90 20.88
CA SER A 260 6.24 -20.58 21.52
C SER A 260 5.63 -19.50 20.62
N SER A 261 5.69 -19.67 19.29
CA SER A 261 5.05 -18.76 18.33
C SER A 261 3.58 -19.08 18.06
N HIS A 262 3.11 -20.28 18.43
CA HIS A 262 1.79 -20.76 17.99
C HIS A 262 0.65 -19.88 18.49
N ALA A 263 0.73 -19.39 19.74
CA ALA A 263 -0.32 -18.54 20.31
C ALA A 263 -0.49 -17.22 19.55
N VAL A 264 0.61 -16.58 19.11
CA VAL A 264 0.52 -15.34 18.33
C VAL A 264 0.07 -15.60 16.89
N LEU A 265 0.41 -16.76 16.31
CA LEU A 265 -0.08 -17.16 14.98
C LEU A 265 -1.58 -17.50 15.02
N ASP A 266 -2.05 -18.23 16.04
CA ASP A 266 -3.48 -18.49 16.26
C ASP A 266 -4.26 -17.18 16.42
N ALA A 267 -3.66 -16.20 17.10
CA ALA A 267 -4.25 -14.90 17.35
C ALA A 267 -4.56 -14.11 16.08
N LEU A 268 -3.81 -14.33 14.98
CA LEU A 268 -4.05 -13.71 13.67
C LEU A 268 -5.27 -14.31 12.94
N LYS A 269 -5.69 -15.54 13.31
CA LYS A 269 -6.78 -16.31 12.69
C LYS A 269 -6.74 -16.30 11.15
N PRO A 270 -5.62 -16.67 10.51
CA PRO A 270 -5.58 -16.79 9.06
C PRO A 270 -6.57 -17.85 8.59
N SER A 271 -7.29 -17.57 7.51
CA SER A 271 -8.20 -18.52 6.84
C SER A 271 -7.58 -19.12 5.57
N ALA A 272 -6.58 -18.43 5.02
CA ALA A 272 -5.75 -18.85 3.92
C ALA A 272 -4.26 -18.71 4.24
N ALA A 273 -3.40 -19.33 3.43
CA ALA A 273 -1.96 -19.13 3.53
C ALA A 273 -1.24 -19.22 2.18
N SER A 274 -0.05 -18.63 2.13
CA SER A 274 0.93 -18.91 1.08
C SER A 274 2.23 -19.43 1.66
N TYR A 275 2.91 -20.33 0.96
CA TYR A 275 4.22 -20.85 1.39
C TYR A 275 5.02 -21.39 0.21
N TYR A 276 6.33 -21.50 0.39
CA TYR A 276 7.23 -22.07 -0.61
C TYR A 276 7.32 -23.59 -0.45
N SER A 277 7.55 -24.33 -1.55
CA SER A 277 8.04 -25.71 -1.48
C SER A 277 9.37 -25.81 -2.22
N TYR A 278 10.38 -26.37 -1.54
CA TYR A 278 11.76 -26.36 -2.03
C TYR A 278 12.10 -27.68 -2.74
N VAL A 279 12.08 -27.67 -4.08
CA VAL A 279 12.17 -28.89 -4.92
C VAL A 279 13.50 -29.64 -4.75
N ASP A 280 14.58 -28.95 -4.41
CA ASP A 280 15.90 -29.54 -4.14
C ASP A 280 15.99 -30.26 -2.78
N ILE A 281 15.04 -29.97 -1.86
CA ILE A 281 14.85 -30.68 -0.59
C ILE A 281 13.83 -31.81 -0.78
N THR A 282 12.65 -31.50 -1.33
CA THR A 282 11.54 -32.47 -1.44
C THR A 282 11.83 -33.59 -2.44
N SER A 283 12.67 -33.36 -3.45
CA SER A 283 13.17 -34.42 -4.34
C SER A 283 14.06 -35.45 -3.63
N LYS A 284 14.64 -35.11 -2.47
CA LYS A 284 15.54 -35.98 -1.68
C LYS A 284 14.87 -36.52 -0.41
N SER A 285 13.80 -35.88 0.06
CA SER A 285 13.09 -36.25 1.29
C SER A 285 11.58 -36.16 1.09
N ALA A 286 10.96 -37.31 0.83
CA ALA A 286 9.56 -37.43 0.40
C ALA A 286 8.51 -36.99 1.44
N ARG A 287 8.92 -36.66 2.68
CA ARG A 287 8.03 -36.27 3.79
C ARG A 287 8.51 -35.06 4.57
N PHE A 288 9.44 -34.28 3.99
CA PHE A 288 10.01 -33.12 4.67
C PHE A 288 8.94 -32.10 5.11
N GLU A 289 7.93 -31.90 4.26
CA GLU A 289 6.89 -30.87 4.46
C GLU A 289 5.64 -31.40 5.17
N ASP A 290 5.46 -32.72 5.27
CA ASP A 290 4.24 -33.32 5.83
C ASP A 290 3.90 -32.78 7.23
N PRO A 291 4.84 -32.69 8.19
CA PRO A 291 4.51 -32.22 9.54
C PRO A 291 4.04 -30.76 9.56
N VAL A 292 4.69 -29.88 8.79
CA VAL A 292 4.34 -28.46 8.78
C VAL A 292 3.00 -28.23 8.07
N ARG A 293 2.74 -28.94 6.97
CA ARG A 293 1.47 -28.87 6.26
C ARG A 293 0.32 -29.43 7.10
N GLN A 294 0.56 -30.53 7.83
CA GLN A 294 -0.42 -31.07 8.77
C GLN A 294 -0.71 -30.08 9.92
N LEU A 295 0.32 -29.43 10.48
CA LEU A 295 0.12 -28.39 11.50
C LEU A 295 -0.77 -27.27 10.96
N TYR A 296 -0.51 -26.79 9.74
CA TYR A 296 -1.25 -25.67 9.15
C TYR A 296 -2.71 -26.02 8.88
N GLN A 297 -2.98 -27.22 8.37
CA GLN A 297 -4.35 -27.69 8.14
C GLN A 297 -5.11 -27.95 9.45
N THR A 298 -4.46 -28.52 10.46
CA THR A 298 -5.15 -29.01 11.68
C THR A 298 -5.21 -27.98 12.81
N ARG A 299 -4.10 -27.30 13.12
CA ARG A 299 -4.06 -26.31 14.19
C ARG A 299 -4.58 -24.96 13.72
N PHE A 300 -3.98 -24.44 12.64
CA PHE A 300 -4.31 -23.12 12.13
C PHE A 300 -5.55 -23.12 11.23
N GLY A 301 -6.09 -24.30 10.90
CA GLY A 301 -7.34 -24.43 10.17
C GLY A 301 -7.27 -23.95 8.73
N ILE A 302 -6.07 -23.92 8.12
CA ILE A 302 -5.89 -23.46 6.73
C ILE A 302 -6.55 -24.47 5.78
N ARG A 303 -7.61 -24.02 5.10
CA ARG A 303 -8.35 -24.82 4.11
C ARG A 303 -8.17 -24.36 2.67
N GLN A 304 -7.57 -23.19 2.48
CA GLN A 304 -7.19 -22.69 1.18
C GLN A 304 -5.75 -22.22 1.25
N ASP A 305 -4.89 -22.72 0.36
CA ASP A 305 -3.50 -22.28 0.31
C ASP A 305 -2.98 -22.19 -1.12
N ILE A 306 -1.88 -21.47 -1.27
CA ILE A 306 -1.07 -21.47 -2.48
C ILE A 306 0.38 -21.81 -2.14
N THR A 307 0.90 -22.84 -2.82
CA THR A 307 2.31 -23.20 -2.76
C THR A 307 3.05 -22.65 -3.97
N LEU A 308 4.17 -21.95 -3.75
CA LEU A 308 5.11 -21.59 -4.81
C LEU A 308 6.27 -22.57 -4.84
N LEU A 309 6.45 -23.27 -5.96
CA LEU A 309 7.64 -24.09 -6.15
C LEU A 309 8.88 -23.21 -6.34
N ALA A 310 9.94 -23.54 -5.61
CA ALA A 310 11.23 -22.87 -5.70
C ALA A 310 12.37 -23.85 -5.36
N GLY A 311 13.62 -23.44 -5.55
CA GLY A 311 14.78 -24.04 -4.88
C GLY A 311 15.05 -23.38 -3.54
N THR A 312 15.89 -24.02 -2.70
CA THR A 312 16.35 -23.46 -1.42
C THR A 312 16.83 -22.01 -1.58
N GLY A 313 16.46 -21.16 -0.62
CA GLY A 313 16.73 -19.71 -0.70
C GLY A 313 15.73 -18.96 -1.59
N ARG A 314 14.55 -19.54 -1.87
CA ARG A 314 13.51 -18.99 -2.76
C ARG A 314 14.01 -18.80 -4.19
N GLN A 315 14.83 -19.74 -4.68
CA GLN A 315 15.29 -19.71 -6.07
C GLN A 315 14.13 -19.98 -7.03
N ALA A 316 13.66 -18.95 -7.71
CA ALA A 316 12.46 -18.99 -8.55
C ALA A 316 12.62 -19.66 -9.92
N ASN A 317 13.83 -19.68 -10.48
CA ASN A 317 14.11 -20.17 -11.84
C ASN A 317 14.34 -21.69 -11.87
N LEU A 318 13.25 -22.44 -11.67
CA LEU A 318 13.23 -23.89 -11.86
C LEU A 318 13.49 -24.28 -13.32
N ARG A 319 13.76 -25.57 -13.55
CA ARG A 319 13.95 -26.15 -14.88
C ARG A 319 13.03 -27.34 -15.06
N ALA A 320 12.68 -27.65 -16.31
CA ALA A 320 11.96 -28.88 -16.64
C ALA A 320 12.91 -30.09 -16.58
N ASP A 321 13.37 -30.42 -15.38
CA ASP A 321 14.34 -31.48 -15.10
C ASP A 321 13.81 -32.50 -14.08
N VAL A 322 14.61 -33.53 -13.84
CA VAL A 322 14.27 -34.63 -12.93
C VAL A 322 14.08 -34.12 -11.49
N GLN A 323 14.89 -33.16 -11.05
CA GLN A 323 14.78 -32.61 -9.69
C GLN A 323 13.44 -31.92 -9.47
N SER A 324 13.06 -31.03 -10.39
CA SER A 324 11.83 -30.26 -10.29
C SER A 324 10.60 -31.17 -10.46
N SER A 325 10.68 -32.15 -11.35
CA SER A 325 9.62 -33.16 -11.54
C SER A 325 9.42 -34.04 -10.30
N ASN A 326 10.52 -34.50 -9.68
CA ASN A 326 10.45 -35.29 -8.46
C ASN A 326 9.95 -34.47 -7.26
N GLY A 327 10.40 -33.22 -7.14
CA GLY A 327 9.93 -32.30 -6.09
C GLY A 327 8.42 -32.05 -6.19
N LEU A 328 7.92 -31.81 -7.41
CA LEU A 328 6.48 -31.68 -7.68
C LEU A 328 5.72 -32.97 -7.33
N GLU A 329 6.21 -34.15 -7.72
CA GLU A 329 5.54 -35.41 -7.37
C GLU A 329 5.49 -35.63 -5.86
N THR A 330 6.58 -35.34 -5.14
CA THR A 330 6.61 -35.40 -3.67
C THR A 330 5.53 -34.49 -3.07
N TRP A 331 5.44 -33.24 -3.54
CA TRP A 331 4.41 -32.31 -3.05
C TRP A 331 2.99 -32.80 -3.35
N LEU A 332 2.75 -33.35 -4.54
CA LEU A 332 1.45 -33.92 -4.92
C LEU A 332 1.10 -35.13 -4.06
N ALA A 333 2.06 -36.03 -3.80
CA ALA A 333 1.88 -37.18 -2.92
C ALA A 333 1.56 -36.77 -1.48
N GLY A 334 2.29 -35.80 -0.93
CA GLY A 334 2.01 -35.24 0.39
C GLY A 334 0.61 -34.61 0.45
N THR A 335 0.20 -33.88 -0.59
CA THR A 335 -1.14 -33.28 -0.65
C THR A 335 -2.25 -34.33 -0.66
N ARG A 336 -2.09 -35.42 -1.42
CA ARG A 336 -3.03 -36.56 -1.39
C ARG A 336 -3.10 -37.20 0.01
N ALA A 337 -1.97 -37.27 0.71
CA ALA A 337 -1.89 -37.83 2.07
C ALA A 337 -2.58 -36.95 3.14
N LEU A 338 -2.73 -35.64 2.89
CA LEU A 338 -3.50 -34.72 3.76
C LEU A 338 -5.02 -34.96 3.73
N GLY A 339 -5.50 -35.98 3.01
CA GLY A 339 -6.89 -36.43 3.09
C GLY A 339 -7.89 -35.57 2.33
N GLY A 340 -7.44 -34.78 1.35
CA GLY A 340 -8.30 -34.02 0.45
C GLY A 340 -9.12 -32.91 1.12
N GLN A 341 -8.69 -32.43 2.28
CA GLN A 341 -9.41 -31.38 2.99
C GLN A 341 -8.90 -29.99 2.57
N GLY A 342 -9.62 -29.35 1.65
CA GLY A 342 -9.35 -27.97 1.24
C GLY A 342 -9.08 -27.79 -0.26
N THR A 343 -8.64 -26.60 -0.64
CA THR A 343 -8.18 -26.26 -1.99
C THR A 343 -6.71 -25.84 -1.92
N HIS A 344 -5.86 -26.54 -2.65
CA HIS A 344 -4.41 -26.36 -2.63
C HIS A 344 -3.95 -25.88 -4.00
N TYR A 345 -3.72 -24.58 -4.13
CA TYR A 345 -3.18 -24.00 -5.33
C TYR A 345 -1.68 -24.26 -5.42
N ILE A 346 -1.17 -24.50 -6.63
CA ILE A 346 0.25 -24.61 -6.90
C ILE A 346 0.65 -23.67 -8.03
N GLY A 347 1.60 -22.79 -7.72
CA GLY A 347 2.36 -22.00 -8.69
C GLY A 347 3.70 -22.69 -8.96
N PHE A 348 4.04 -22.87 -10.23
CA PHE A 348 5.26 -23.59 -10.62
C PHE A 348 6.54 -22.77 -10.51
N ALA A 349 6.44 -21.50 -10.14
CA ALA A 349 7.56 -20.62 -9.86
C ALA A 349 7.07 -19.39 -9.08
N ASP A 350 7.97 -18.82 -8.29
CA ASP A 350 7.82 -17.51 -7.69
C ASP A 350 8.17 -16.38 -8.70
N GLU A 351 7.29 -15.40 -8.86
CA GLU A 351 7.52 -14.19 -9.67
C GLU A 351 8.17 -14.46 -11.04
N PRO A 352 7.59 -15.32 -11.90
CA PRO A 352 8.30 -15.78 -13.10
C PRO A 352 8.60 -14.66 -14.12
N ASN A 353 7.77 -13.62 -14.17
CA ASN A 353 8.00 -12.45 -15.02
C ASN A 353 9.22 -11.61 -14.57
N LEU A 354 9.56 -11.64 -13.28
CA LEU A 354 10.80 -11.06 -12.76
C LEU A 354 12.00 -11.98 -13.05
N ASN A 355 11.85 -13.27 -12.76
CA ASN A 355 12.98 -14.20 -12.63
C ASN A 355 13.39 -14.93 -13.92
N TYR A 356 12.47 -15.19 -14.84
CA TYR A 356 12.80 -15.85 -16.11
C TYR A 356 13.26 -14.83 -17.16
N SER A 357 14.14 -15.27 -18.06
CA SER A 357 14.68 -14.40 -19.11
C SER A 357 13.60 -14.00 -20.12
N SER A 358 12.65 -14.90 -20.37
CA SER A 358 11.56 -14.73 -21.33
C SER A 358 10.30 -15.50 -20.92
N TYR A 359 9.17 -15.12 -21.49
CA TYR A 359 7.92 -15.87 -21.34
C TYR A 359 8.05 -17.32 -21.85
N ASP A 360 8.73 -17.54 -22.98
CA ASP A 360 8.81 -18.87 -23.59
C ASP A 360 9.58 -19.87 -22.71
N GLU A 361 10.61 -19.40 -22.00
CA GLU A 361 11.33 -20.19 -21.01
C GLU A 361 10.41 -20.64 -19.88
N TYR A 362 9.65 -19.71 -19.29
CA TYR A 362 8.69 -20.04 -18.23
C TYR A 362 7.56 -20.95 -18.74
N ARG A 363 7.01 -20.66 -19.92
CA ARG A 363 5.94 -21.43 -20.57
C ARG A 363 6.32 -22.91 -20.71
N SER A 364 7.56 -23.20 -21.12
CA SER A 364 8.07 -24.57 -21.25
C SER A 364 7.93 -25.36 -19.94
N ILE A 365 8.33 -24.75 -18.82
CA ILE A 365 8.22 -25.35 -17.49
C ILE A 365 6.75 -25.47 -17.06
N PHE A 366 5.96 -24.42 -17.26
CA PHE A 366 4.54 -24.43 -16.92
C PHE A 366 3.82 -25.60 -17.60
N VAL A 367 3.98 -25.77 -18.92
CA VAL A 367 3.33 -26.84 -19.67
C VAL A 367 3.79 -28.22 -19.21
N SER A 368 5.08 -28.38 -18.89
CA SER A 368 5.62 -29.65 -18.40
C SER A 368 5.00 -30.03 -17.04
N MET A 369 5.01 -29.12 -16.07
CA MET A 369 4.49 -29.35 -14.74
C MET A 369 2.98 -29.46 -14.71
N ALA A 370 2.26 -28.66 -15.50
CA ALA A 370 0.81 -28.77 -15.65
C ALA A 370 0.41 -30.16 -16.14
N ARG A 371 1.12 -30.70 -17.14
CA ARG A 371 0.88 -32.06 -17.64
C ARG A 371 1.08 -33.11 -16.55
N GLN A 372 2.13 -32.98 -15.74
CA GLN A 372 2.39 -33.89 -14.61
C GLN A 372 1.28 -33.82 -13.55
N VAL A 373 0.80 -32.63 -13.20
CA VAL A 373 -0.33 -32.48 -12.27
C VAL A 373 -1.60 -33.13 -12.84
N ARG A 374 -1.90 -32.91 -14.13
CA ARG A 374 -3.12 -33.44 -14.76
C ARG A 374 -3.07 -34.91 -15.12
N SER A 375 -1.90 -35.55 -15.19
CA SER A 375 -1.80 -36.98 -15.55
C SER A 375 -2.38 -37.92 -14.50
N ASN A 376 -2.63 -37.44 -13.28
CA ASN A 376 -3.28 -38.21 -12.21
C ASN A 376 -4.54 -37.49 -11.68
N PRO A 377 -5.76 -37.97 -12.00
CA PRO A 377 -7.01 -37.40 -11.51
C PRO A 377 -7.11 -37.31 -9.98
N ALA A 378 -6.40 -38.17 -9.23
CA ALA A 378 -6.37 -38.13 -7.78
C ALA A 378 -5.85 -36.80 -7.22
N ASN A 379 -5.04 -36.05 -7.99
CA ASN A 379 -4.59 -34.72 -7.60
C ASN A 379 -5.77 -33.74 -7.51
N ALA A 380 -6.65 -33.73 -8.52
CA ALA A 380 -7.82 -32.86 -8.52
C ALA A 380 -8.80 -33.24 -7.39
N SER A 381 -9.00 -34.55 -7.16
CA SER A 381 -9.81 -35.09 -6.06
C SER A 381 -9.26 -34.74 -4.68
N ALA A 382 -7.93 -34.60 -4.55
CA ALA A 382 -7.28 -34.14 -3.32
C ALA A 382 -7.30 -32.60 -3.15
N GLY A 383 -7.98 -31.87 -4.04
CA GLY A 383 -8.11 -30.40 -3.96
C GLY A 383 -6.99 -29.61 -4.66
N VAL A 384 -6.07 -30.27 -5.38
CA VAL A 384 -4.99 -29.58 -6.10
C VAL A 384 -5.55 -28.76 -7.26
N ARG A 385 -5.11 -27.50 -7.37
CA ARG A 385 -5.46 -26.56 -8.43
C ARG A 385 -4.22 -25.84 -8.96
N ILE A 386 -4.13 -25.61 -10.26
CA ILE A 386 -2.97 -24.94 -10.86
C ILE A 386 -3.23 -23.42 -10.89
N ALA A 387 -2.36 -22.66 -10.23
CA ALA A 387 -2.34 -21.21 -10.33
C ALA A 387 -1.36 -20.78 -11.42
N MET A 388 -1.81 -19.90 -12.32
CA MET A 388 -0.98 -19.32 -13.36
C MET A 388 -0.48 -17.93 -12.97
N PRO A 389 0.60 -17.53 -13.62
CA PRO A 389 1.86 -17.34 -12.92
C PRO A 389 1.68 -16.41 -11.72
N ALA A 390 2.23 -16.74 -10.56
CA ALA A 390 2.30 -15.83 -9.42
C ALA A 390 3.28 -14.69 -9.72
N THR A 391 2.87 -13.77 -10.60
CA THR A 391 3.73 -12.72 -11.17
C THR A 391 4.06 -11.65 -10.15
N SER A 392 5.28 -11.12 -10.22
CA SER A 392 5.64 -9.87 -9.55
C SER A 392 4.90 -8.71 -10.22
N ARG A 393 3.87 -8.21 -9.56
CA ARG A 393 2.96 -7.16 -10.02
C ARG A 393 2.14 -7.57 -11.25
N LEU A 394 0.82 -7.37 -11.16
CA LEU A 394 -0.08 -7.77 -12.24
C LEU A 394 -0.10 -6.72 -13.35
N VAL A 395 -0.49 -5.50 -12.99
CA VAL A 395 -0.70 -4.39 -13.93
C VAL A 395 0.61 -3.69 -14.29
N ASN A 396 1.41 -3.43 -13.27
CA ASN A 396 2.68 -2.73 -13.40
C ASN A 396 3.83 -3.70 -13.66
N GLY A 397 4.91 -3.22 -14.26
CA GLY A 397 6.09 -4.05 -14.54
C GLY A 397 6.88 -4.41 -13.28
N PRO A 398 7.57 -5.56 -13.28
CA PRO A 398 8.48 -5.95 -12.22
C PRO A 398 9.77 -5.10 -12.24
N PHE A 399 10.55 -5.14 -11.16
CA PHE A 399 11.83 -4.42 -11.08
C PHE A 399 12.97 -5.16 -11.80
N ALA A 400 12.83 -5.28 -13.12
CA ALA A 400 13.78 -5.89 -14.03
C ALA A 400 13.99 -4.99 -15.25
N ASN A 401 15.05 -5.22 -16.03
CA ASN A 401 15.41 -4.33 -17.14
C ASN A 401 14.25 -3.99 -18.07
N ASN A 402 13.84 -4.82 -19.00
CA ASN A 402 12.67 -4.61 -19.87
C ASN A 402 11.30 -4.75 -19.15
N ALA A 403 11.08 -4.02 -18.05
CA ALA A 403 9.90 -4.15 -17.18
C ALA A 403 8.56 -4.03 -17.93
N ALA A 404 8.49 -3.21 -19.00
CA ALA A 404 7.27 -3.02 -19.77
C ALA A 404 6.82 -4.29 -20.51
N ASP A 405 7.76 -5.11 -20.98
CA ASP A 405 7.48 -6.38 -21.68
C ASP A 405 7.19 -7.54 -20.72
N LYS A 406 7.32 -7.28 -19.41
CA LYS A 406 7.27 -8.25 -18.34
C LYS A 406 6.09 -8.02 -17.38
N ARG A 407 5.08 -7.24 -17.77
CA ARG A 407 3.87 -7.07 -16.95
C ARG A 407 3.16 -8.41 -16.75
N GLY A 408 2.74 -8.69 -15.52
CA GLY A 408 2.14 -9.97 -15.19
C GLY A 408 0.86 -10.27 -15.97
N ILE A 409 0.03 -9.24 -16.20
CA ILE A 409 -1.24 -9.36 -16.93
C ILE A 409 -1.04 -9.76 -18.39
N ASP A 410 0.07 -9.36 -19.02
CA ASP A 410 0.37 -9.70 -20.41
C ASP A 410 0.85 -11.15 -20.54
N TRP A 411 1.67 -11.61 -19.57
CA TRP A 411 2.08 -13.01 -19.49
C TRP A 411 0.90 -13.93 -19.17
N ALA A 412 0.04 -13.53 -18.23
CA ALA A 412 -1.18 -14.27 -17.88
C ALA A 412 -2.13 -14.37 -19.08
N ARG A 413 -2.28 -13.30 -19.88
CA ARG A 413 -3.11 -13.31 -21.10
C ARG A 413 -2.60 -14.31 -22.13
N ARG A 414 -1.28 -14.33 -22.39
CA ARG A 414 -0.67 -15.30 -23.31
C ARG A 414 -0.91 -16.73 -22.82
N LEU A 415 -0.67 -16.98 -21.53
CA LEU A 415 -0.80 -18.33 -20.97
C LEU A 415 -2.25 -18.83 -20.96
N LEU A 416 -3.22 -17.95 -20.66
CA LEU A 416 -4.65 -18.26 -20.80
C LEU A 416 -5.05 -18.61 -22.24
N SER A 417 -4.47 -17.95 -23.24
CA SER A 417 -4.80 -18.24 -24.64
C SER A 417 -4.22 -19.57 -25.11
N GLU A 418 -3.10 -20.00 -24.53
CA GLU A 418 -2.37 -21.19 -24.95
C GLU A 418 -2.76 -22.46 -24.17
N ALA A 419 -3.16 -22.33 -22.90
CA ALA A 419 -3.45 -23.45 -22.01
C ALA A 419 -4.63 -23.20 -21.04
N PRO A 420 -5.80 -22.73 -21.51
CA PRO A 420 -6.91 -22.30 -20.65
C PRO A 420 -7.45 -23.40 -19.73
N ASP A 421 -7.47 -24.65 -20.21
CA ASP A 421 -7.99 -25.82 -19.49
C ASP A 421 -7.00 -26.35 -18.44
N GLN A 422 -5.74 -25.93 -18.51
CA GLN A 422 -4.73 -26.31 -17.53
C GLN A 422 -4.78 -25.43 -16.28
N ILE A 423 -5.40 -24.25 -16.37
CA ILE A 423 -5.31 -23.19 -15.37
C ILE A 423 -6.59 -23.17 -14.53
N ASP A 424 -6.48 -23.13 -13.21
CA ASP A 424 -7.63 -23.04 -12.30
C ASP A 424 -7.74 -21.65 -11.63
N ALA A 425 -6.62 -20.96 -11.46
CA ALA A 425 -6.55 -19.65 -10.80
C ALA A 425 -5.53 -18.71 -11.45
N LEU A 426 -5.76 -17.40 -11.32
CA LEU A 426 -4.77 -16.35 -11.59
C LEU A 426 -4.22 -15.86 -10.24
N ALA A 427 -2.90 -15.98 -10.07
CA ALA A 427 -2.20 -15.48 -8.90
C ALA A 427 -1.31 -14.28 -9.25
N TRP A 428 -1.06 -13.37 -8.32
CA TRP A 428 -0.03 -12.34 -8.46
C TRP A 428 0.40 -11.81 -7.10
N HIS A 429 1.54 -11.13 -7.11
CA HIS A 429 2.04 -10.36 -5.98
C HIS A 429 1.84 -8.87 -6.25
N GLU A 430 1.58 -8.08 -5.21
CA GLU A 430 1.48 -6.63 -5.34
C GLU A 430 2.41 -5.94 -4.33
N TRP A 431 3.25 -5.04 -4.85
CA TRP A 431 4.31 -4.38 -4.08
C TRP A 431 4.37 -2.89 -4.42
N MET A 432 4.96 -2.13 -3.49
CA MET A 432 5.41 -0.73 -3.70
C MET A 432 4.29 0.29 -3.84
N ILE A 433 3.07 -0.10 -3.50
CA ILE A 433 1.99 0.83 -3.21
C ILE A 433 2.11 1.21 -1.73
N ARG A 434 3.10 2.06 -1.41
CA ARG A 434 3.37 2.48 -0.03
C ARG A 434 2.34 3.47 0.49
N ASP A 435 1.99 4.44 -0.35
CA ASP A 435 1.07 5.51 0.02
C ASP A 435 -0.32 4.98 0.38
N LEU A 436 -0.83 5.46 1.52
CA LEU A 436 -2.08 5.04 2.10
C LEU A 436 -3.31 5.52 1.30
N LEU A 437 -3.23 6.67 0.63
CA LEU A 437 -4.33 7.18 -0.20
C LEU A 437 -4.43 6.42 -1.54
N ALA A 438 -3.32 5.84 -2.00
CA ALA A 438 -3.23 5.07 -3.24
C ALA A 438 -3.75 3.63 -3.18
N THR A 439 -4.09 3.09 -2.00
CA THR A 439 -4.53 1.68 -1.82
C THR A 439 -5.74 1.25 -2.64
N ARG A 440 -6.49 2.18 -3.27
CA ARG A 440 -7.57 1.87 -4.23
C ARG A 440 -7.10 1.09 -5.45
N VAL A 441 -5.82 1.19 -5.82
CA VAL A 441 -5.24 0.42 -6.92
C VAL A 441 -5.40 -1.10 -6.74
N TYR A 442 -5.54 -1.58 -5.51
CA TYR A 442 -5.83 -3.01 -5.26
C TYR A 442 -7.19 -3.42 -5.82
N ARG A 443 -8.22 -2.57 -5.71
CA ARG A 443 -9.54 -2.82 -6.32
C ARG A 443 -9.44 -2.90 -7.83
N ASP A 444 -8.69 -1.98 -8.44
CA ASP A 444 -8.50 -1.93 -9.89
C ASP A 444 -7.71 -3.14 -10.39
N SER A 445 -6.68 -3.57 -9.66
CA SER A 445 -5.92 -4.79 -9.98
C SER A 445 -6.82 -6.02 -9.97
N VAL A 446 -7.67 -6.19 -8.94
CA VAL A 446 -8.65 -7.29 -8.86
C VAL A 446 -9.66 -7.24 -10.01
N ARG A 447 -10.19 -6.06 -10.35
CA ARG A 447 -11.13 -5.90 -11.49
C ARG A 447 -10.49 -6.27 -12.82
N ARG A 448 -9.25 -5.85 -13.06
CA ARG A 448 -8.50 -6.19 -14.28
C ARG A 448 -8.18 -7.68 -14.35
N ALA A 449 -7.86 -8.31 -13.20
CA ALA A 449 -7.70 -9.76 -13.10
C ALA A 449 -9.00 -10.50 -13.46
N ALA A 450 -10.13 -10.06 -12.90
CA ALA A 450 -11.46 -10.60 -13.19
C ALA A 450 -11.84 -10.45 -14.67
N GLN A 451 -11.56 -9.28 -15.26
CA GLN A 451 -11.78 -9.04 -16.69
C GLN A 451 -10.93 -9.97 -17.56
N LEU A 452 -9.67 -10.21 -17.17
CA LEU A 452 -8.76 -11.07 -17.92
C LEU A 452 -9.25 -12.53 -17.95
N VAL A 453 -9.69 -13.07 -16.82
CA VAL A 453 -10.18 -14.46 -16.74
C VAL A 453 -11.64 -14.59 -17.22
N GLY A 454 -12.35 -13.47 -17.35
CA GLY A 454 -13.75 -13.40 -17.70
C GLY A 454 -14.69 -13.73 -16.54
N LEU A 455 -15.95 -13.30 -16.65
CA LEU A 455 -16.99 -13.57 -15.67
C LEU A 455 -17.95 -14.67 -16.14
N ASP A 456 -18.51 -15.42 -15.19
CA ASP A 456 -19.58 -16.39 -15.39
C ASP A 456 -20.96 -15.72 -15.44
N ALA A 457 -22.04 -16.51 -15.56
CA ALA A 457 -23.41 -16.00 -15.64
C ALA A 457 -23.89 -15.32 -14.33
N LYS A 458 -23.21 -15.53 -13.21
CA LYS A 458 -23.48 -14.90 -11.91
C LYS A 458 -22.59 -13.67 -11.67
N GLY A 459 -21.79 -13.27 -12.66
CA GLY A 459 -20.86 -12.16 -12.55
C GLY A 459 -19.61 -12.47 -11.71
N GLN A 460 -19.30 -13.74 -11.47
CA GLN A 460 -18.11 -14.18 -10.71
C GLN A 460 -16.96 -14.55 -11.66
N PRO A 461 -15.69 -14.38 -11.26
CA PRO A 461 -14.56 -14.79 -12.08
C PRO A 461 -14.60 -16.27 -12.46
N ARG A 462 -14.30 -16.60 -13.73
CA ARG A 462 -14.28 -17.99 -14.22
C ARG A 462 -13.11 -18.82 -13.68
N LYS A 463 -12.07 -18.15 -13.20
CA LYS A 463 -10.90 -18.71 -12.52
C LYS A 463 -10.78 -18.00 -11.18
N ALA A 464 -10.32 -18.71 -10.14
CA ALA A 464 -10.11 -18.06 -8.85
C ALA A 464 -9.05 -16.95 -8.96
N LEU A 465 -9.21 -15.87 -8.20
CA LEU A 465 -8.28 -14.76 -8.18
C LEU A 465 -7.55 -14.75 -6.84
N LEU A 466 -6.23 -14.80 -6.88
CA LEU A 466 -5.38 -14.94 -5.70
C LEU A 466 -4.39 -13.79 -5.66
N LEU A 467 -4.57 -12.87 -4.72
CA LEU A 467 -3.49 -11.96 -4.36
C LEU A 467 -2.63 -12.71 -3.34
N ASP A 468 -1.70 -13.48 -3.88
CA ASP A 468 -0.89 -14.47 -3.17
C ASP A 468 0.02 -13.79 -2.13
N GLN A 469 0.65 -12.67 -2.49
CA GLN A 469 1.55 -11.95 -1.58
C GLN A 469 1.43 -10.45 -1.77
N THR A 470 1.28 -9.72 -0.66
CA THR A 470 1.46 -8.27 -0.66
C THR A 470 2.04 -7.74 0.63
N ASN A 471 2.70 -6.59 0.53
CA ASN A 471 3.14 -5.72 1.61
C ASN A 471 3.44 -4.33 1.02
N LEU A 472 3.68 -3.33 1.87
CA LEU A 472 4.07 -1.96 1.54
C LEU A 472 5.19 -1.90 0.49
N SER A 473 6.18 -2.79 0.58
CA SER A 473 7.31 -2.86 -0.36
C SER A 473 7.81 -4.29 -0.58
N SER A 474 8.48 -4.51 -1.73
CA SER A 474 9.22 -5.73 -2.01
C SER A 474 10.57 -5.76 -1.27
N GLY A 475 11.19 -6.94 -1.17
CA GLY A 475 12.53 -7.12 -0.59
C GLY A 475 12.68 -6.57 0.84
N SER A 476 13.83 -5.96 1.17
CA SER A 476 14.11 -5.34 2.47
C SER A 476 13.90 -3.82 2.49
N SER A 477 13.28 -3.25 1.45
CA SER A 477 13.12 -1.79 1.27
C SER A 477 11.98 -1.20 2.10
N LEU A 478 12.07 -1.36 3.42
CA LEU A 478 11.00 -1.02 4.37
C LEU A 478 11.40 0.16 5.24
N SER A 479 10.46 1.08 5.41
CA SER A 479 10.53 2.14 6.41
C SER A 479 10.01 1.61 7.74
N PRO A 480 10.73 1.80 8.87
CA PRO A 480 10.19 1.47 10.19
C PRO A 480 8.95 2.33 10.53
N TYR A 481 8.83 3.54 9.97
CA TYR A 481 7.64 4.37 10.16
C TYR A 481 6.40 3.74 9.53
N ASP A 482 6.56 3.04 8.40
CA ASP A 482 5.43 2.41 7.72
C ASP A 482 5.14 1.05 8.35
N GLN A 483 6.20 0.24 8.55
CA GLN A 483 6.12 -1.19 8.84
C GLN A 483 5.91 -1.54 10.31
N GLU A 484 6.39 -0.70 11.24
CA GLU A 484 6.40 -0.99 12.69
C GLU A 484 5.36 -0.17 13.47
N THR A 485 4.61 0.70 12.81
CA THR A 485 3.66 1.63 13.47
C THR A 485 2.21 1.33 13.10
N HIS A 486 1.29 2.11 13.68
CA HIS A 486 -0.12 2.12 13.29
C HIS A 486 -0.36 2.41 11.80
N TYR A 487 0.63 2.97 11.09
CA TYR A 487 0.53 3.15 9.63
C TYR A 487 0.26 1.82 8.91
N ALA A 488 0.99 0.75 9.23
CA ALA A 488 0.73 -0.57 8.64
C ALA A 488 -0.66 -1.12 8.98
N ALA A 489 -1.22 -0.77 10.15
CA ALA A 489 -2.59 -1.13 10.51
C ALA A 489 -3.61 -0.45 9.58
N LEU A 490 -3.47 0.86 9.37
CA LEU A 490 -4.32 1.62 8.45
C LEU A 490 -4.20 1.12 7.01
N TRP A 491 -2.95 0.91 6.57
CA TRP A 491 -2.66 0.44 5.22
C TRP A 491 -3.26 -0.93 4.97
N TRP A 492 -3.05 -1.88 5.88
CA TRP A 492 -3.57 -3.23 5.72
C TRP A 492 -5.09 -3.27 5.70
N ALA A 493 -5.76 -2.55 6.61
CA ALA A 493 -7.21 -2.45 6.59
C ALA A 493 -7.74 -1.88 5.27
N SER A 494 -7.10 -0.81 4.78
CA SER A 494 -7.47 -0.19 3.51
C SER A 494 -7.26 -1.14 2.31
N VAL A 495 -6.16 -1.90 2.27
CA VAL A 495 -5.92 -2.92 1.23
C VAL A 495 -6.97 -4.02 1.27
N VAL A 496 -7.24 -4.57 2.47
CA VAL A 496 -8.27 -5.60 2.66
C VAL A 496 -9.63 -5.12 2.17
N ILE A 497 -10.03 -3.90 2.53
CA ILE A 497 -11.29 -3.30 2.11
C ILE A 497 -11.32 -3.15 0.58
N ASN A 498 -10.34 -2.46 -0.02
CA ASN A 498 -10.35 -2.16 -1.45
C ASN A 498 -10.28 -3.42 -2.31
N ALA A 499 -9.44 -4.40 -1.95
CA ALA A 499 -9.32 -5.65 -2.69
C ALA A 499 -10.60 -6.52 -2.62
N SER A 500 -11.41 -6.35 -1.57
CA SER A 500 -12.62 -7.15 -1.33
C SER A 500 -13.91 -6.51 -1.85
N GLN A 501 -13.91 -5.20 -2.12
CA GLN A 501 -15.12 -4.38 -2.34
C GLN A 501 -16.07 -4.88 -3.43
N ASP A 502 -15.57 -5.58 -4.44
CA ASP A 502 -16.41 -6.09 -5.54
C ASP A 502 -16.80 -7.57 -5.38
N GLY A 503 -16.33 -8.25 -4.31
CA GLY A 503 -16.63 -9.67 -4.07
C GLY A 503 -16.03 -10.62 -5.12
N LEU A 504 -14.96 -10.21 -5.80
CA LEU A 504 -14.33 -10.96 -6.91
C LEU A 504 -13.10 -11.76 -6.47
N LEU A 505 -12.44 -11.35 -5.37
CA LEU A 505 -11.20 -11.95 -4.92
C LEU A 505 -11.47 -13.21 -4.10
N SER A 506 -10.68 -14.27 -4.32
CA SER A 506 -10.79 -15.51 -3.56
C SER A 506 -9.86 -15.55 -2.36
N MET A 507 -8.64 -15.03 -2.51
CA MET A 507 -7.59 -15.06 -1.47
C MET A 507 -6.81 -13.75 -1.46
N LEU A 508 -6.47 -13.27 -0.26
CA LEU A 508 -5.58 -12.13 -0.04
C LEU A 508 -4.63 -12.43 1.11
N ASN A 509 -3.32 -12.53 0.83
CA ASN A 509 -2.34 -12.76 1.91
C ASN A 509 -1.37 -11.60 2.12
N TRP A 510 -1.13 -11.31 3.40
CA TRP A 510 -0.01 -10.49 3.83
C TRP A 510 1.30 -11.29 3.81
N PHE A 511 2.33 -10.73 3.19
CA PHE A 511 3.68 -11.28 3.23
C PHE A 511 4.53 -10.54 4.27
N GLN A 512 4.79 -11.09 5.45
CA GLN A 512 4.60 -12.49 5.86
C GLN A 512 4.25 -12.60 7.35
N ALA A 513 4.05 -13.82 7.86
CA ALA A 513 3.59 -14.07 9.22
C ALA A 513 4.49 -13.46 10.29
N ALA A 514 5.81 -13.63 10.19
CA ALA A 514 6.79 -13.16 11.16
C ALA A 514 7.97 -12.43 10.51
N ASP A 515 8.65 -11.59 11.28
CA ASP A 515 9.93 -11.00 10.87
C ASP A 515 10.97 -12.11 10.65
N GLU A 516 11.72 -12.03 9.55
CA GLU A 516 12.80 -12.96 9.22
C GLU A 516 14.04 -12.14 8.93
N PRO A 517 15.19 -12.30 9.60
CA PRO A 517 16.37 -11.50 9.27
C PRO A 517 16.77 -11.65 7.79
N PRO A 518 17.04 -10.56 7.04
CA PRO A 518 17.04 -9.14 7.43
C PRO A 518 15.70 -8.37 7.24
N TYR A 519 14.59 -9.04 6.97
CA TYR A 519 13.26 -8.51 6.67
C TYR A 519 12.34 -8.37 7.91
N ALA A 520 12.07 -7.13 8.34
CA ALA A 520 11.09 -6.84 9.38
C ALA A 520 9.64 -6.73 8.83
N LYS A 521 9.18 -7.70 8.02
CA LYS A 521 7.88 -7.67 7.32
C LYS A 521 6.69 -8.27 8.08
N GLY A 522 6.97 -8.94 9.19
CA GLY A 522 6.03 -9.78 9.90
C GLY A 522 4.80 -9.03 10.37
N MET A 523 3.68 -9.73 10.47
CA MET A 523 2.64 -9.37 11.45
C MET A 523 3.11 -9.65 12.88
N VAL A 524 4.07 -10.56 13.04
CA VAL A 524 4.70 -10.95 14.30
C VAL A 524 6.16 -10.49 14.34
N ARG A 525 6.54 -9.79 15.40
CA ARG A 525 7.92 -9.50 15.74
C ARG A 525 8.57 -10.70 16.42
N VAL A 526 9.77 -11.06 15.99
CA VAL A 526 10.61 -12.09 16.61
C VAL A 526 11.60 -11.42 17.55
N LEU A 527 11.52 -11.71 18.85
CA LEU A 527 12.36 -11.17 19.90
C LEU A 527 13.36 -12.22 20.40
N ALA A 528 14.37 -11.79 21.15
CA ALA A 528 15.33 -12.70 21.77
C ALA A 528 14.65 -13.69 22.73
N GLY A 529 15.21 -14.91 22.81
CA GLY A 529 14.73 -15.96 23.71
C GLY A 529 13.38 -16.56 23.31
N ASP A 530 13.15 -16.79 22.01
CA ASP A 530 11.92 -17.38 21.44
C ASP A 530 10.62 -16.68 21.87
N ARG A 531 10.71 -15.36 22.03
CA ARG A 531 9.57 -14.51 22.33
C ARG A 531 8.99 -13.92 21.05
N PHE A 532 7.67 -13.85 20.98
CA PHE A 532 6.94 -13.34 19.83
C PHE A 532 5.89 -12.32 20.27
N GLU A 533 5.71 -11.27 19.47
CA GLU A 533 4.77 -10.17 19.75
C GLU A 533 4.03 -9.78 18.47
N LEU A 534 2.74 -9.45 18.58
CA LEU A 534 1.99 -8.87 17.45
C LEU A 534 2.43 -7.43 17.20
N LYS A 535 2.78 -7.13 15.95
CA LYS A 535 2.98 -5.76 15.48
C LYS A 535 1.63 -5.06 15.30
N PRO A 536 1.56 -3.72 15.18
CA PRO A 536 0.30 -3.00 14.96
C PRO A 536 -0.55 -3.58 13.83
N VAL A 537 0.07 -4.00 12.72
CA VAL A 537 -0.64 -4.68 11.62
C VAL A 537 -1.24 -6.04 12.02
N GLY A 538 -0.56 -6.80 12.88
CA GLY A 538 -1.10 -8.05 13.43
C GLY A 538 -2.28 -7.82 14.37
N LEU A 539 -2.23 -6.75 15.18
CA LEU A 539 -3.37 -6.34 16.02
C LEU A 539 -4.56 -5.85 15.16
N ALA A 540 -4.29 -5.12 14.08
CA ALA A 540 -5.31 -4.73 13.11
C ALA A 540 -5.93 -5.93 12.41
N GLN A 541 -5.13 -6.95 12.03
CA GLN A 541 -5.64 -8.21 11.51
C GLN A 541 -6.65 -8.85 12.49
N GLN A 542 -6.37 -8.85 13.80
CA GLN A 542 -7.34 -9.36 14.80
C GLN A 542 -8.65 -8.58 14.81
N PHE A 543 -8.57 -7.25 14.70
CA PHE A 543 -9.75 -6.40 14.62
C PHE A 543 -10.56 -6.71 13.35
N ILE A 544 -9.90 -6.81 12.19
CA ILE A 544 -10.54 -7.13 10.92
C ILE A 544 -11.25 -8.48 10.98
N VAL A 545 -10.56 -9.56 11.35
CA VAL A 545 -11.15 -10.92 11.35
C VAL A 545 -12.29 -11.09 12.35
N ARG A 546 -12.31 -10.31 13.44
CA ARG A 546 -13.42 -10.31 14.40
C ARG A 546 -14.73 -9.80 13.77
N HIS A 547 -14.61 -8.91 12.79
CA HIS A 547 -15.72 -8.22 12.14
C HIS A 547 -15.92 -8.67 10.68
N TRP A 548 -15.22 -9.73 10.25
CA TRP A 548 -15.27 -10.24 8.89
C TRP A 548 -16.47 -11.17 8.70
N LEU A 549 -17.31 -10.90 7.69
CA LEU A 549 -18.49 -11.70 7.36
C LEU A 549 -18.36 -12.27 5.94
N PRO A 550 -19.05 -13.38 5.60
CA PRO A 550 -18.75 -14.17 4.40
C PRO A 550 -19.17 -13.56 3.05
N HIS A 551 -20.05 -12.57 3.03
CA HIS A 551 -20.58 -11.98 1.79
C HIS A 551 -20.35 -10.48 1.73
N VAL A 552 -19.99 -9.99 0.55
CA VAL A 552 -19.84 -8.56 0.27
C VAL A 552 -21.18 -8.00 -0.19
N LEU A 553 -21.62 -6.90 0.43
CA LEU A 553 -22.79 -6.14 0.01
C LEU A 553 -22.37 -4.94 -0.83
N GLN A 554 -23.23 -4.54 -1.76
CA GLN A 554 -23.05 -3.29 -2.48
C GLN A 554 -23.18 -2.10 -1.52
N LEU A 555 -22.18 -1.23 -1.55
CA LEU A 555 -22.09 0.00 -0.77
C LEU A 555 -21.60 1.11 -1.69
N ASP A 556 -22.35 2.21 -1.77
CA ASP A 556 -21.84 3.44 -2.37
C ASP A 556 -21.14 4.26 -1.28
N ASN A 557 -19.93 4.73 -1.57
CA ASN A 557 -19.08 5.53 -0.69
C ASN A 557 -18.52 6.71 -1.49
N ASP A 558 -18.80 7.93 -1.06
CA ASP A 558 -18.34 9.16 -1.69
C ASP A 558 -16.97 9.66 -1.18
N ALA A 559 -16.46 9.07 -0.10
CA ALA A 559 -15.26 9.55 0.57
C ALA A 559 -13.97 9.04 -0.09
N PHE A 560 -12.97 9.93 -0.15
CA PHE A 560 -11.63 9.58 -0.63
C PHE A 560 -10.68 9.18 0.52
N GLU A 561 -10.79 9.78 1.68
CA GLU A 561 -9.94 9.45 2.83
C GLU A 561 -10.50 8.29 3.67
N VAL A 562 -11.76 7.91 3.47
CA VAL A 562 -12.42 6.82 4.21
C VAL A 562 -12.75 5.68 3.25
N ASP A 563 -12.19 4.50 3.51
CA ASP A 563 -12.56 3.27 2.80
C ASP A 563 -13.48 2.44 3.69
N VAL A 564 -14.54 1.89 3.11
CA VAL A 564 -15.54 1.07 3.83
C VAL A 564 -15.92 -0.16 3.00
N LEU A 565 -16.07 -1.29 3.68
CA LEU A 565 -16.61 -2.54 3.16
C LEU A 565 -17.89 -2.89 3.92
N ALA A 566 -18.98 -3.12 3.18
CA ALA A 566 -20.21 -3.66 3.74
C ALA A 566 -20.25 -5.16 3.56
N MET A 567 -20.60 -5.89 4.62
CA MET A 567 -20.63 -7.34 4.62
C MET A 567 -21.89 -7.90 5.28
N ALA A 568 -22.24 -9.12 4.91
CA ALA A 568 -23.36 -9.88 5.44
C ALA A 568 -22.95 -11.30 5.82
N GLY A 569 -23.45 -11.76 6.97
CA GLY A 569 -23.63 -13.17 7.31
C GLY A 569 -25.11 -13.52 7.24
N ASP A 570 -25.51 -14.59 7.92
CA ASP A 570 -26.91 -15.05 7.95
C ASP A 570 -27.85 -13.91 8.38
N GLU A 571 -27.76 -13.51 9.65
CA GLU A 571 -28.53 -12.38 10.19
C GLU A 571 -27.66 -11.15 10.47
N GLN A 572 -26.35 -11.33 10.58
CA GLN A 572 -25.41 -10.28 10.93
C GLN A 572 -25.07 -9.40 9.74
N ARG A 573 -24.86 -8.11 10.02
CA ARG A 573 -24.37 -7.11 9.07
C ARG A 573 -23.23 -6.35 9.71
N THR A 574 -22.25 -5.99 8.89
CA THR A 574 -21.09 -5.22 9.33
C THR A 574 -20.70 -4.19 8.29
N LEU A 575 -20.40 -2.98 8.72
CA LEU A 575 -19.52 -2.07 8.01
C LEU A 575 -18.15 -2.10 8.68
N LEU A 576 -17.12 -2.47 7.94
CA LEU A 576 -15.73 -2.35 8.35
C LEU A 576 -15.09 -1.23 7.55
N GLY A 577 -14.46 -0.26 8.21
CA GLY A 577 -13.84 0.86 7.51
C GLY A 577 -12.58 1.39 8.16
N VAL A 578 -11.92 2.31 7.46
CA VAL A 578 -10.70 2.98 7.91
C VAL A 578 -10.70 4.44 7.45
N ASN A 579 -10.46 5.35 8.40
CA ASN A 579 -10.12 6.74 8.10
C ASN A 579 -8.61 6.85 7.96
N LYS A 580 -8.16 7.14 6.74
CA LYS A 580 -6.75 7.22 6.35
C LYS A 580 -6.16 8.60 6.59
N GLY A 581 -7.01 9.62 6.66
CA GLY A 581 -6.64 11.00 6.93
C GLY A 581 -6.42 11.27 8.42
N THR A 582 -5.83 12.41 8.72
CA THR A 582 -5.63 12.94 10.08
C THR A 582 -6.88 13.65 10.63
N ARG A 583 -7.76 14.12 9.76
CA ARG A 583 -8.96 14.87 10.10
C ARG A 583 -10.10 13.98 10.60
N LEU A 584 -10.96 14.58 11.43
CA LEU A 584 -12.25 14.00 11.82
C LEU A 584 -13.16 13.86 10.59
N GLN A 585 -13.91 12.76 10.53
CA GLN A 585 -14.88 12.49 9.47
C GLN A 585 -16.26 12.31 10.09
N ARG A 586 -17.28 13.00 9.58
CA ARG A 586 -18.68 12.80 10.00
C ARG A 586 -19.34 11.82 9.05
N VAL A 587 -19.67 10.64 9.56
CA VAL A 587 -20.20 9.55 8.75
C VAL A 587 -21.73 9.52 8.86
N ALA A 588 -22.41 9.47 7.73
CA ALA A 588 -23.84 9.26 7.62
C ALA A 588 -24.14 8.03 6.74
N LEU A 589 -24.73 7.00 7.33
CA LEU A 589 -25.15 5.78 6.66
C LEU A 589 -26.65 5.78 6.41
N SER A 590 -27.03 5.54 5.16
CA SER A 590 -28.40 5.28 4.72
C SER A 590 -28.55 3.84 4.21
N GLY A 591 -29.80 3.38 4.08
CA GLY A 591 -30.12 2.02 3.62
C GLY A 591 -30.17 0.96 4.73
N ALA A 592 -29.63 1.25 5.91
CA ALA A 592 -29.86 0.46 7.12
C ALA A 592 -31.15 0.91 7.83
N LYS A 593 -31.90 -0.03 8.42
CA LYS A 593 -33.12 0.27 9.17
C LYS A 593 -32.75 0.82 10.56
N CYS A 594 -33.19 2.04 10.87
CA CYS A 594 -33.05 2.64 12.20
C CYS A 594 -34.28 2.35 13.08
N PRO A 595 -34.10 2.08 14.40
CA PRO A 595 -32.83 1.89 15.10
C PRO A 595 -32.13 0.59 14.68
N LEU A 596 -30.79 0.55 14.75
CA LEU A 596 -30.03 -0.67 14.48
C LEU A 596 -30.28 -1.71 15.58
N ASN A 597 -30.87 -2.84 15.22
CA ASN A 597 -31.10 -3.95 16.14
C ASN A 597 -29.76 -4.51 16.63
N GLN A 598 -29.54 -4.52 17.95
CA GLN A 598 -28.26 -4.90 18.57
C GLN A 598 -27.05 -4.18 17.95
N GLY A 599 -27.22 -2.91 17.57
CA GLY A 599 -26.17 -2.12 16.94
C GLY A 599 -25.00 -1.83 17.89
N ALA A 600 -23.77 -2.05 17.41
CA ALA A 600 -22.54 -1.72 18.14
C ALA A 600 -21.49 -1.13 17.20
N LEU A 601 -20.86 -0.02 17.61
CA LEU A 601 -19.75 0.61 16.90
C LEU A 601 -18.47 0.48 17.74
N HIS A 602 -17.39 0.05 17.11
CA HIS A 602 -16.07 -0.04 17.74
C HIS A 602 -15.02 0.73 16.93
N PHE A 603 -14.11 1.40 17.63
CA PHE A 603 -12.93 2.04 17.06
C PHE A 603 -11.66 1.30 17.44
N PHE A 604 -10.68 1.31 16.54
CA PHE A 604 -9.32 0.86 16.75
C PHE A 604 -8.36 1.93 16.25
N GLY A 605 -7.77 2.69 17.19
CA GLY A 605 -6.93 3.85 16.89
C GLY A 605 -5.44 3.58 17.11
N ALA A 606 -4.65 4.66 17.13
CA ALA A 606 -3.18 4.61 17.21
C ALA A 606 -2.60 3.94 18.48
N ASP A 607 -3.41 3.79 19.52
CA ASP A 607 -3.06 3.03 20.73
C ASP A 607 -3.15 1.51 20.54
N ASN A 608 -3.58 1.07 19.35
CA ASN A 608 -3.79 -0.32 18.93
C ASN A 608 -4.76 -1.09 19.84
N ARG A 609 -5.82 -0.42 20.33
CA ARG A 609 -6.86 -1.04 21.16
C ARG A 609 -8.24 -0.80 20.57
N ALA A 610 -9.04 -1.86 20.56
CA ALA A 610 -10.46 -1.77 20.22
C ALA A 610 -11.26 -1.19 21.40
N ARG A 611 -12.16 -0.26 21.13
CA ARG A 611 -13.02 0.39 22.15
C ARG A 611 -14.41 0.66 21.57
N ASP A 612 -15.43 0.61 22.41
CA ASP A 612 -16.79 0.99 22.02
C ASP A 612 -16.85 2.49 21.71
N ALA A 613 -17.69 2.84 20.74
CA ALA A 613 -17.91 4.21 20.30
C ALA A 613 -19.41 4.48 20.10
N PRO A 614 -19.85 5.73 20.29
CA PRO A 614 -21.26 6.09 20.14
C PRO A 614 -21.65 6.25 18.67
N PHE A 615 -22.91 5.94 18.37
CA PHE A 615 -23.59 6.32 17.13
C PHE A 615 -25.04 6.71 17.44
N ALA A 616 -25.68 7.46 16.55
CA ALA A 616 -27.08 7.86 16.68
C ALA A 616 -27.87 7.48 15.42
N CYS A 617 -29.17 7.21 15.59
CA CYS A 617 -30.11 7.08 14.48
C CYS A 617 -30.93 8.37 14.37
N GLU A 618 -30.64 9.18 13.37
CA GLU A 618 -31.26 10.49 13.15
C GLU A 618 -31.88 10.55 11.76
N HIS A 619 -33.16 10.92 11.66
CA HIS A 619 -33.87 11.05 10.38
C HIS A 619 -33.75 9.78 9.50
N GLY A 620 -33.78 8.60 10.11
CA GLY A 620 -33.65 7.31 9.42
C GLY A 620 -32.23 6.99 8.94
N ARG A 621 -31.21 7.73 9.38
CA ARG A 621 -29.79 7.48 9.05
C ARG A 621 -28.99 7.21 10.31
N VAL A 622 -28.00 6.33 10.20
CA VAL A 622 -27.02 6.12 11.27
C VAL A 622 -25.93 7.18 11.12
N ARG A 623 -25.54 7.82 12.22
CA ARG A 623 -24.53 8.88 12.24
C ARG A 623 -23.52 8.66 13.34
N PHE A 624 -22.25 8.93 13.06
CA PHE A 624 -21.17 8.93 14.04
C PHE A 624 -20.00 9.80 13.57
N GLU A 625 -19.19 10.26 14.52
CA GLU A 625 -17.93 10.94 14.26
C GLU A 625 -16.78 9.93 14.28
N LEU A 626 -16.00 9.90 13.21
CA LEU A 626 -14.87 8.98 13.00
C LEU A 626 -13.56 9.75 13.11
N PRO A 627 -12.78 9.55 14.20
CA PRO A 627 -11.47 10.17 14.35
C PRO A 627 -10.52 9.86 13.19
N GLY A 628 -9.55 10.74 12.97
CA GLY A 628 -8.43 10.50 12.06
C GLY A 628 -7.69 9.21 12.37
N GLN A 629 -7.09 8.59 11.36
CA GLN A 629 -6.18 7.45 11.54
C GLN A 629 -6.76 6.35 12.43
N THR A 630 -7.97 5.91 12.10
CA THR A 630 -8.75 4.98 12.92
C THR A 630 -9.47 3.95 12.05
N LEU A 631 -9.40 2.68 12.45
CA LEU A 631 -10.26 1.61 11.94
C LEU A 631 -11.59 1.63 12.70
N PHE A 632 -12.70 1.31 12.04
CA PHE A 632 -13.98 1.15 12.71
C PHE A 632 -14.74 -0.07 12.23
N ALA A 633 -15.61 -0.60 13.10
CA ALA A 633 -16.57 -1.64 12.76
C ALA A 633 -17.94 -1.29 13.35
N LEU A 634 -18.97 -1.17 12.50
CA LEU A 634 -20.37 -1.02 12.89
C LEU A 634 -21.10 -2.33 12.60
N ASN A 635 -21.59 -3.01 13.63
CA ASN A 635 -22.28 -4.30 13.53
C ASN A 635 -23.74 -4.16 13.94
N TRP A 636 -24.65 -4.91 13.31
CA TRP A 636 -26.06 -4.99 13.70
C TRP A 636 -26.72 -6.26 13.16
N ASN A 637 -27.90 -6.60 13.70
CA ASN A 637 -28.73 -7.68 13.18
C ASN A 637 -29.76 -7.13 12.15
N ALA A 638 -29.91 -7.82 11.02
CA ALA A 638 -30.88 -7.50 9.97
C ALA A 638 -32.31 -8.03 10.22
N SER A 639 -32.49 -8.91 11.21
CA SER A 639 -33.77 -9.50 11.64
C SER A 639 -34.70 -8.53 12.36
#